data_AF-A0A938N1W0-F1
#
_entry.id   AF-A0A938N1W0-F1
#
_cell.length_a   1.000
_cell.length_b   1.000
_cell.length_c   1.000
_cell.angle_alpha   90.00
_cell.angle_beta   90.00
_cell.angle_gamma   90.00
#
_symmetry.space_group_name_H-M   'P 1'
#
loop_
_entity.id
_entity.type
_entity.pdbx_description
1 polymer ?
#
loop_
_entity_poly.entity_id
_entity_poly.type
_entity_poly.pdbx_seq_one_letter_code
_entity_poly.pdbx_strand_id
1 'polypeptide(L)'
;VAAGEAANLRVVVEDGSPVTAAQVEVTVLVPEFREYESHDVPHPVDDHVTVYSEIHVAESLTIQDVNVRVDITHTYCADLDVFLIAPDGTRVELFTDVGGSGDNFSGTILDDEAMVSITEGSSPFTGRYRPESPLSRLAGREAAGTWRLEVRDDSSGDRGQLNAWALEIVGAAPGSEAARTTFLYDDGLHNDGDPGDGVYGNDVLLGTSPGNFLVRYRVSGSSHTGAAFTRTSQQTVRVTPGDRRTFWTSTDVPRPIDDYTITRSELTVAQPLLITDVDVELDITHTYCGDLDVSLIAPDGMRVNLISRVGGSSDNFSGTVLDDEAETRINQGTAPFSGSYRPSEPLAAFDGRWAQGTWALEVHDRAGGDRGQLNHWALSIAAPSLDQPRLSVFHGGTLLPNQGALDFGSVALATLGPERVLTVRNDGAENLNLSGFVVPGGFRLTYAPYGVVPPGETTSLAFRLDTNQVGLREGVMRFWAAHAGTDAVEYSLNLSGRVTSGGPANQPPRIGWLMADMESGVMKLLAGDVRDADGFVAQLTYYVDVNGQPGLQTGPTGDRILGVHANPAEQIVHYVPLDELDVGLATFYAQATDDRGGKSAVAYDTQVVAGDGPVLLLLEAGPRFVQQPDDIRLQTAALEDSNRPVA
;
A
#
# COMPACT_ATOMS: atom_id res chain seq x y z
N VAL A 1 -7.10 10.68 -24.23
CA VAL A 1 -6.62 10.01 -25.46
C VAL A 1 -5.66 8.94 -25.00
N ALA A 2 -5.77 7.70 -25.52
CA ALA A 2 -4.95 6.61 -25.02
C ALA A 2 -3.46 6.82 -25.38
N ALA A 3 -2.53 6.14 -24.70
CA ALA A 3 -1.10 6.28 -24.94
C ALA A 3 -0.77 5.65 -26.30
N GLY A 4 -0.25 6.46 -27.23
CA GLY A 4 0.00 6.04 -28.61
C GLY A 4 -1.13 6.36 -29.60
N GLU A 5 -2.27 6.87 -29.11
CA GLU A 5 -3.31 7.41 -29.97
C GLU A 5 -3.12 8.90 -30.25
N ALA A 6 -3.48 9.30 -31.46
CA ALA A 6 -3.53 10.67 -31.91
C ALA A 6 -4.59 11.47 -31.11
N ALA A 7 -4.16 12.42 -30.29
CA ALA A 7 -5.10 13.40 -29.75
C ALA A 7 -5.48 14.37 -30.88
N ASN A 8 -6.72 14.23 -31.38
CA ASN A 8 -7.28 15.11 -32.40
C ASN A 8 -8.04 16.26 -31.72
N LEU A 9 -7.58 17.48 -31.95
CA LEU A 9 -8.32 18.68 -31.57
C LEU A 9 -9.16 19.15 -32.75
N ARG A 10 -10.49 19.11 -32.62
CA ARG A 10 -11.40 19.75 -33.60
C ARG A 10 -11.46 21.24 -33.31
N VAL A 11 -10.97 22.05 -34.24
CA VAL A 11 -11.08 23.52 -34.14
C VAL A 11 -12.27 23.97 -34.96
N VAL A 12 -13.27 24.56 -34.31
CA VAL A 12 -14.47 25.11 -34.96
C VAL A 12 -14.40 26.64 -34.95
N VAL A 13 -14.62 27.25 -36.13
CA VAL A 13 -14.81 28.70 -36.25
C VAL A 13 -16.26 28.94 -36.60
N GLU A 14 -17.01 29.52 -35.68
CA GLU A 14 -18.37 30.02 -35.92
C GLU A 14 -18.29 31.51 -36.24
N ASP A 15 -18.57 31.88 -37.48
CA ASP A 15 -18.78 33.28 -37.87
C ASP A 15 -20.20 33.45 -38.42
N GLY A 16 -20.86 34.56 -38.09
CA GLY A 16 -22.19 34.89 -38.61
C GLY A 16 -22.17 35.27 -40.10
N SER A 17 -21.05 35.07 -40.79
CA SER A 17 -20.82 35.37 -42.20
C SER A 17 -19.82 34.37 -42.79
N PRO A 18 -20.03 33.89 -44.02
CA PRO A 18 -19.14 32.92 -44.66
C PRO A 18 -17.69 33.43 -44.74
N VAL A 19 -16.73 32.51 -44.63
CA VAL A 19 -15.29 32.75 -44.69
C VAL A 19 -14.73 32.14 -45.98
N THR A 20 -13.86 32.85 -46.69
CA THR A 20 -13.36 32.41 -48.02
C THR A 20 -12.23 31.39 -47.91
N ALA A 21 -11.37 31.57 -46.90
CA ALA A 21 -10.30 30.65 -46.53
C ALA A 21 -9.83 31.00 -45.10
N ALA A 22 -9.63 29.99 -44.27
CA ALA A 22 -9.07 30.11 -42.93
C ALA A 22 -7.97 29.07 -42.72
N GLN A 23 -6.86 29.49 -42.12
CA GLN A 23 -5.79 28.62 -41.66
C GLN A 23 -5.71 28.68 -40.13
N VAL A 24 -5.43 27.53 -39.52
CA VAL A 24 -5.19 27.40 -38.09
C VAL A 24 -3.75 26.98 -37.88
N GLU A 25 -3.03 27.82 -37.16
CA GLU A 25 -1.74 27.50 -36.59
C GLU A 25 -1.94 27.05 -35.14
N VAL A 26 -1.57 25.81 -34.86
CA VAL A 26 -1.61 25.20 -33.53
C VAL A 26 -0.20 25.12 -33.00
N THR A 27 0.05 25.77 -31.87
CA THR A 27 1.31 25.66 -31.13
C THR A 27 1.09 24.77 -29.92
N VAL A 28 1.82 23.65 -29.87
CA VAL A 28 1.77 22.69 -28.77
C VAL A 28 3.01 22.89 -27.90
N LEU A 29 2.79 23.18 -26.63
CA LEU A 29 3.87 23.26 -25.64
C LEU A 29 4.14 21.87 -25.07
N VAL A 30 5.32 21.32 -25.34
CA VAL A 30 5.70 19.98 -24.86
C VAL A 30 6.00 20.05 -23.35
N PRO A 31 5.33 19.22 -22.51
CA PRO A 31 5.57 19.15 -21.08
C PRO A 31 6.96 18.61 -20.77
N GLU A 32 7.61 19.20 -19.78
CA GLU A 32 8.80 18.68 -19.11
C GLU A 32 8.46 18.48 -17.64
N PHE A 33 8.76 17.28 -17.11
CA PHE A 33 8.69 17.02 -15.68
C PHE A 33 9.99 17.46 -14.99
N ARG A 34 9.85 18.16 -13.87
CA ARG A 34 10.93 18.58 -12.99
C ARG A 34 10.52 18.37 -11.53
N GLU A 35 11.44 17.87 -10.74
CA GLU A 35 11.31 17.76 -9.29
C GLU A 35 12.35 18.65 -8.63
N TYR A 36 11.93 19.38 -7.59
CA TYR A 36 12.78 20.25 -6.80
C TYR A 36 12.58 19.93 -5.32
N GLU A 37 13.64 19.52 -4.64
CA GLU A 37 13.62 19.30 -3.20
C GLU A 37 14.08 20.54 -2.44
N SER A 38 13.50 20.79 -1.27
CA SER A 38 14.04 21.78 -0.34
C SER A 38 15.35 21.30 0.27
N HIS A 39 16.28 22.25 0.41
CA HIS A 39 17.57 22.05 1.08
C HIS A 39 17.74 22.93 2.31
N ASP A 40 16.71 23.66 2.73
CA ASP A 40 16.71 24.54 3.92
C ASP A 40 15.96 23.95 5.13
N VAL A 41 15.47 22.71 5.02
CA VAL A 41 14.91 21.88 6.09
C VAL A 41 16.01 21.06 6.83
N PRO A 42 15.77 20.58 8.07
CA PRO A 42 14.52 20.65 8.83
C PRO A 42 14.32 21.98 9.59
N HIS A 43 13.06 22.34 9.79
CA HIS A 43 12.66 23.51 10.57
C HIS A 43 11.71 23.15 11.73
N PRO A 44 11.91 23.70 12.94
CA PRO A 44 10.97 23.49 14.03
C PRO A 44 9.63 24.18 13.72
N VAL A 45 8.54 23.50 14.04
CA VAL A 45 7.18 24.04 14.03
C VAL A 45 6.77 24.18 15.50
N ASP A 46 6.98 25.38 16.05
CA ASP A 46 6.62 25.71 17.43
C ASP A 46 5.20 26.31 17.49
N ASP A 47 4.52 26.15 18.63
CA ASP A 47 3.18 26.64 18.90
C ASP A 47 3.02 28.12 18.50
N HIS A 48 1.96 28.43 17.73
CA HIS A 48 1.62 29.79 17.27
C HIS A 48 2.70 30.49 16.41
N VAL A 49 3.65 29.74 15.85
CA VAL A 49 4.71 30.28 14.99
C VAL A 49 4.51 29.82 13.54
N THR A 50 4.60 30.77 12.61
CA THR A 50 4.69 30.46 11.18
C THR A 50 6.15 30.24 10.80
N VAL A 51 6.42 29.11 10.15
CA VAL A 51 7.71 28.78 9.56
C VAL A 51 7.63 28.78 8.04
N TYR A 52 8.72 29.21 7.42
CA TYR A 52 8.86 29.26 5.96
C TYR A 52 10.04 28.39 5.55
N SER A 53 9.90 27.74 4.42
CA SER A 53 10.97 27.01 3.74
C SER A 53 10.90 27.31 2.25
N GLU A 54 12.04 27.50 1.58
CA GLU A 54 12.12 28.03 0.23
C GLU A 54 12.75 27.04 -0.76
N ILE A 55 12.23 27.01 -1.98
CA ILE A 55 12.82 26.32 -3.13
C ILE A 55 13.04 27.34 -4.24
N HIS A 56 14.26 27.39 -4.79
CA HIS A 56 14.58 28.24 -5.94
C HIS A 56 14.54 27.44 -7.24
N VAL A 57 13.61 27.78 -8.11
CA VAL A 57 13.49 27.23 -9.46
C VAL A 57 14.17 28.19 -10.44
N ALA A 58 15.27 27.76 -11.08
CA ALA A 58 16.04 28.60 -11.99
C ALA A 58 15.49 28.55 -13.43
N GLU A 59 14.86 27.44 -13.77
CA GLU A 59 14.32 27.16 -15.09
C GLU A 59 13.06 27.97 -15.36
N SER A 60 13.02 28.59 -16.54
CA SER A 60 11.80 29.19 -17.06
C SER A 60 10.90 28.09 -17.59
N LEU A 61 9.74 27.90 -16.97
CA LEU A 61 8.71 26.94 -17.37
C LEU A 61 7.35 27.61 -17.25
N THR A 62 6.51 27.47 -18.28
CA THR A 62 5.08 27.75 -18.12
C THR A 62 4.45 26.55 -17.42
N ILE A 63 3.95 26.75 -16.19
CA ILE A 63 3.36 25.72 -15.34
C ILE A 63 2.14 25.11 -16.02
N GLN A 64 2.06 23.80 -16.03
CA GLN A 64 0.90 23.03 -16.50
C GLN A 64 0.28 22.21 -15.38
N ASP A 65 1.11 21.75 -14.43
CA ASP A 65 0.70 21.01 -13.24
C ASP A 65 1.74 21.19 -12.12
N VAL A 66 1.29 21.13 -10.87
CA VAL A 66 2.12 21.22 -9.67
C VAL A 66 1.60 20.24 -8.62
N ASN A 67 2.47 19.35 -8.15
CA ASN A 67 2.24 18.59 -6.92
C ASN A 67 3.21 19.06 -5.82
N VAL A 68 2.78 18.94 -4.56
CA VAL A 68 3.61 19.28 -3.40
C VAL A 68 3.75 18.06 -2.52
N ARG A 69 4.98 17.62 -2.25
CA ARG A 69 5.24 16.57 -1.26
C ARG A 69 5.67 17.20 0.06
N VAL A 70 5.12 16.76 1.18
CA VAL A 70 5.47 17.23 2.53
C VAL A 70 5.76 16.06 3.47
N ASP A 71 6.74 16.26 4.35
CA ASP A 71 7.06 15.39 5.48
C ASP A 71 7.15 16.28 6.73
N ILE A 72 6.16 16.14 7.61
CA ILE A 72 5.99 16.96 8.82
C ILE A 72 5.72 16.03 9.99
N THR A 73 6.60 16.05 10.99
CA THR A 73 6.34 15.42 12.28
C THR A 73 5.53 16.38 13.15
N HIS A 74 4.37 15.96 13.62
CA HIS A 74 3.52 16.72 14.55
C HIS A 74 2.59 15.76 15.31
N THR A 75 2.43 15.97 16.62
CA THR A 75 1.60 15.12 17.50
C THR A 75 0.11 15.45 17.48
N TYR A 76 -0.28 16.46 16.70
CA TYR A 76 -1.67 16.84 16.48
C TYR A 76 -1.86 17.48 15.10
N CYS A 77 -2.28 16.71 14.09
CA CYS A 77 -2.32 17.20 12.70
C CYS A 77 -3.28 18.38 12.49
N ALA A 78 -4.38 18.42 13.25
CA ALA A 78 -5.37 19.49 13.11
C ALA A 78 -4.89 20.86 13.61
N ASP A 79 -3.71 20.94 14.22
CA ASP A 79 -3.14 22.24 14.61
C ASP A 79 -2.40 22.91 13.43
N LEU A 80 -2.18 22.19 12.33
CA LEU A 80 -1.35 22.65 11.21
C LEU A 80 -2.16 23.29 10.08
N ASP A 81 -1.76 24.51 9.74
CA ASP A 81 -2.13 25.21 8.52
C ASP A 81 -0.95 25.25 7.54
N VAL A 82 -1.15 24.74 6.32
CA VAL A 82 -0.08 24.64 5.32
C VAL A 82 -0.48 25.25 3.99
N PHE A 83 0.37 26.14 3.48
CA PHE A 83 0.16 26.86 2.23
C PHE A 83 1.39 26.83 1.34
N LEU A 84 1.17 26.79 0.02
CA LEU A 84 2.20 27.02 -0.98
C LEU A 84 2.12 28.44 -1.51
N ILE A 85 3.24 29.13 -1.60
CA ILE A 85 3.36 30.46 -2.19
C ILE A 85 4.24 30.37 -3.44
N ALA A 86 3.66 30.67 -4.61
CA ALA A 86 4.36 30.73 -5.89
C ALA A 86 5.22 32.02 -6.03
N PRO A 87 6.17 32.06 -6.97
CA PRO A 87 7.06 33.21 -7.18
C PRO A 87 6.34 34.52 -7.49
N ASP A 88 5.15 34.44 -8.10
CA ASP A 88 4.31 35.62 -8.39
C ASP A 88 3.50 36.11 -7.19
N GLY A 89 3.63 35.45 -6.03
CA GLY A 89 2.92 35.75 -4.79
C GLY A 89 1.57 35.05 -4.65
N THR A 90 1.16 34.21 -5.62
CA THR A 90 -0.06 33.41 -5.48
C THR A 90 0.09 32.43 -4.31
N ARG A 91 -0.80 32.53 -3.32
CA ARG A 91 -0.85 31.65 -2.14
C ARG A 91 -1.99 30.64 -2.30
N VAL A 92 -1.69 29.35 -2.23
CA VAL A 92 -2.62 28.23 -2.36
C VAL A 92 -2.65 27.46 -1.05
N GLU A 93 -3.85 27.21 -0.54
CA GLU A 93 -4.10 26.39 0.65
C GLU A 93 -3.96 24.92 0.32
N LEU A 94 -3.00 24.25 0.95
CA LEU A 94 -2.84 22.81 0.79
C LEU A 94 -3.80 22.09 1.73
N PHE A 95 -3.77 22.43 3.01
CA PHE A 95 -4.70 21.95 4.04
C PHE A 95 -4.65 22.81 5.30
N THR A 96 -5.72 22.78 6.07
CA THR A 96 -5.89 23.41 7.38
C THR A 96 -6.77 22.52 8.26
N ASP A 97 -6.48 22.40 9.55
CA ASP A 97 -7.34 21.70 10.52
C ASP A 97 -7.66 20.22 10.19
N VAL A 98 -6.79 19.51 9.45
CA VAL A 98 -7.05 18.12 9.01
C VAL A 98 -6.48 17.05 9.95
N GLY A 99 -7.11 15.87 9.99
CA GLY A 99 -6.61 14.69 10.71
C GLY A 99 -6.92 14.62 12.20
N GLY A 100 -7.54 15.65 12.77
CA GLY A 100 -7.91 15.68 14.18
C GLY A 100 -6.70 15.48 15.10
N SER A 101 -6.89 14.67 16.14
CA SER A 101 -5.87 14.41 17.18
C SER A 101 -4.83 13.36 16.81
N GLY A 102 -4.65 13.05 15.54
CA GLY A 102 -3.67 12.06 15.12
C GLY A 102 -2.42 12.68 14.54
N ASP A 103 -1.40 11.87 14.30
CA ASP A 103 -0.02 12.34 14.18
C ASP A 103 0.50 12.29 12.74
N ASN A 104 1.31 13.29 12.38
CA ASN A 104 2.22 13.33 11.24
C ASN A 104 1.63 13.34 9.81
N PHE A 105 2.41 13.99 8.94
CA PHE A 105 2.36 13.88 7.48
C PHE A 105 3.65 13.22 7.02
N SER A 106 3.58 12.03 6.44
CA SER A 106 4.78 11.23 6.14
C SER A 106 4.91 11.02 4.64
N GLY A 107 5.61 11.96 3.98
CA GLY A 107 5.74 11.97 2.52
C GLY A 107 4.40 12.14 1.82
N THR A 108 3.46 12.86 2.44
CA THR A 108 2.14 13.16 1.89
C THR A 108 2.30 13.99 0.62
N ILE A 109 1.62 13.61 -0.46
CA ILE A 109 1.63 14.33 -1.73
C ILE A 109 0.28 15.03 -1.91
N LEU A 110 0.31 16.31 -2.20
CA LEU A 110 -0.85 17.13 -2.47
C LEU A 110 -0.93 17.35 -3.98
N ASP A 111 -1.99 16.82 -4.58
CA ASP A 111 -2.26 16.81 -6.01
C ASP A 111 -3.78 16.99 -6.20
N ASP A 112 -4.21 18.02 -6.93
CA ASP A 112 -5.64 18.27 -7.13
C ASP A 112 -6.36 17.27 -8.04
N GLU A 113 -5.64 16.34 -8.67
CA GLU A 113 -6.19 15.19 -9.36
C GLU A 113 -6.40 13.95 -8.47
N ALA A 114 -5.87 13.94 -7.24
CA ALA A 114 -5.97 12.80 -6.35
C ALA A 114 -7.43 12.42 -6.01
N MET A 115 -7.69 11.11 -5.86
CA MET A 115 -9.05 10.59 -5.69
C MET A 115 -9.69 10.99 -4.36
N VAL A 116 -8.89 11.09 -3.29
CA VAL A 116 -9.36 11.33 -1.91
C VAL A 116 -9.00 12.75 -1.49
N SER A 117 -9.95 13.49 -0.90
CA SER A 117 -9.67 14.79 -0.30
C SER A 117 -8.78 14.65 0.93
N ILE A 118 -7.85 15.59 1.14
CA ILE A 118 -7.04 15.61 2.37
C ILE A 118 -7.91 15.68 3.64
N THR A 119 -9.09 16.31 3.55
CA THR A 119 -10.08 16.39 4.64
C THR A 119 -10.78 15.05 4.93
N GLU A 120 -10.77 14.12 3.99
CA GLU A 120 -11.33 12.77 4.14
C GLU A 120 -10.26 11.73 4.53
N GLY A 121 -8.99 12.13 4.49
CA GLY A 121 -7.87 11.32 4.95
C GLY A 121 -7.80 11.20 6.47
N SER A 122 -6.97 10.27 6.93
CA SER A 122 -6.70 10.07 8.35
C SER A 122 -5.20 9.96 8.58
N SER A 123 -4.72 10.55 9.66
CA SER A 123 -3.34 10.46 10.12
C SER A 123 -2.91 9.01 10.48
N PRO A 124 -1.62 8.64 10.32
CA PRO A 124 -0.59 9.43 9.66
C PRO A 124 -0.89 9.55 8.17
N PHE A 125 -0.87 10.79 7.67
CA PHE A 125 -1.19 11.05 6.27
C PHE A 125 -0.08 10.49 5.40
N THR A 126 -0.39 9.44 4.65
CA THR A 126 0.54 8.74 3.77
C THR A 126 -0.14 8.56 2.41
N GLY A 127 0.57 8.86 1.33
CA GLY A 127 0.02 8.82 -0.03
C GLY A 127 -0.42 10.19 -0.55
N ARG A 128 -1.29 10.18 -1.56
CA ARG A 128 -1.64 11.35 -2.37
C ARG A 128 -3.07 11.81 -2.06
N TYR A 129 -3.25 13.11 -1.86
CA TYR A 129 -4.54 13.71 -1.48
C TYR A 129 -4.82 14.99 -2.26
N ARG A 130 -6.10 15.24 -2.48
CA ARG A 130 -6.56 16.49 -3.07
C ARG A 130 -6.46 17.59 -2.02
N PRO A 131 -5.69 18.66 -2.26
CA PRO A 131 -5.61 19.79 -1.34
C PRO A 131 -6.97 20.49 -1.24
N GLU A 132 -7.15 21.26 -0.17
CA GLU A 132 -8.38 22.01 0.06
C GLU A 132 -8.60 23.11 -1.00
N SER A 133 -7.51 23.73 -1.49
CA SER A 133 -7.54 24.58 -2.68
C SER A 133 -6.78 23.94 -3.85
N PRO A 134 -7.35 23.93 -5.07
CA PRO A 134 -6.75 23.24 -6.21
C PRO A 134 -5.43 23.89 -6.67
N LEU A 135 -4.40 23.07 -6.90
CA LEU A 135 -3.09 23.50 -7.39
C LEU A 135 -3.11 23.91 -8.86
N SER A 136 -4.06 23.39 -9.65
CA SER A 136 -4.36 23.84 -11.03
C SER A 136 -4.60 25.34 -11.16
N ARG A 137 -4.86 26.07 -10.07
CA ARG A 137 -4.84 27.54 -10.07
C ARG A 137 -3.54 28.07 -10.65
N LEU A 138 -2.41 27.43 -10.38
CA LEU A 138 -1.05 27.81 -10.79
C LEU A 138 -0.78 27.59 -12.29
N ALA A 139 -1.64 26.86 -12.99
CA ALA A 139 -1.50 26.59 -14.41
C ALA A 139 -1.44 27.89 -15.25
N GLY A 140 -0.54 27.91 -16.22
CA GLY A 140 -0.27 29.03 -17.13
C GLY A 140 0.65 30.12 -16.55
N ARG A 141 1.06 30.02 -15.29
CA ARG A 141 2.03 30.96 -14.67
C ARG A 141 3.47 30.55 -14.92
N GLU A 142 4.40 31.45 -14.62
CA GLU A 142 5.84 31.20 -14.70
C GLU A 142 6.34 30.48 -13.45
N ALA A 143 7.08 29.37 -13.62
CA ALA A 143 7.64 28.60 -12.52
C ALA A 143 8.93 29.20 -11.93
N ALA A 144 9.67 29.99 -12.73
CA ALA A 144 10.96 30.54 -12.33
C ALA A 144 10.83 31.50 -11.14
N GLY A 145 11.69 31.31 -10.15
CA GLY A 145 11.79 32.15 -8.96
C GLY A 145 11.69 31.35 -7.66
N THR A 146 11.42 32.06 -6.58
CA THR A 146 11.39 31.48 -5.24
C THR A 146 9.98 31.04 -4.88
N TRP A 147 9.82 29.74 -4.68
CA TRP A 147 8.64 29.13 -4.08
C TRP A 147 8.83 29.03 -2.57
N ARG A 148 7.74 29.18 -1.81
CA ARG A 148 7.79 29.09 -0.35
C ARG A 148 6.68 28.18 0.17
N LEU A 149 7.04 27.22 1.01
CA LEU A 149 6.10 26.51 1.86
C LEU A 149 5.94 27.30 3.16
N GLU A 150 4.70 27.64 3.50
CA GLU A 150 4.31 28.26 4.76
C GLU A 150 3.63 27.20 5.62
N VAL A 151 4.19 26.91 6.79
CA VAL A 151 3.62 25.97 7.76
C VAL A 151 3.39 26.74 9.06
N ARG A 152 2.22 26.63 9.64
CA ARG A 152 1.90 27.26 10.92
C ARG A 152 1.20 26.25 11.82
N ASP A 153 1.70 26.09 13.03
CA ASP A 153 0.91 25.55 14.13
C ASP A 153 0.13 26.73 14.73
N ASP A 154 -1.19 26.68 14.62
CA ASP A 154 -2.08 27.75 15.07
C ASP A 154 -2.60 27.56 16.51
N SER A 155 -2.23 26.46 17.14
CA SER A 155 -2.70 25.99 18.44
C SER A 155 -1.52 25.82 19.42
N SER A 156 -1.79 25.31 20.63
CA SER A 156 -0.78 25.17 21.68
C SER A 156 -0.86 23.83 22.37
N GLY A 157 0.29 23.32 22.81
CA GLY A 157 0.40 22.06 23.56
C GLY A 157 1.24 21.02 22.84
N ASP A 158 1.42 21.19 21.53
CA ASP A 158 2.11 20.27 20.64
C ASP A 158 3.17 21.03 19.85
N ARG A 159 4.24 20.33 19.48
CA ARG A 159 5.32 20.87 18.66
C ARG A 159 5.72 19.86 17.62
N GLY A 160 6.20 20.35 16.49
CA GLY A 160 6.63 19.51 15.41
C GLY A 160 7.89 19.97 14.69
N GLN A 161 8.09 19.38 13.54
CA GLN A 161 9.20 19.66 12.65
C GLN A 161 8.75 19.45 11.20
N LEU A 162 8.99 20.45 10.35
CA LEU A 162 9.02 20.26 8.91
C LEU A 162 10.32 19.54 8.59
N ASN A 163 10.22 18.26 8.23
CA ASN A 163 11.37 17.40 7.96
C ASN A 163 11.86 17.56 6.52
N ALA A 164 10.92 17.59 5.58
CA ALA A 164 11.19 17.75 4.15
C ALA A 164 9.96 18.24 3.39
N TRP A 165 10.20 18.87 2.23
CA TRP A 165 9.18 19.06 1.22
C TRP A 165 9.80 19.19 -0.17
N ALA A 166 9.00 18.94 -1.20
CA ALA A 166 9.41 19.02 -2.60
C ALA A 166 8.28 19.54 -3.49
N LEU A 167 8.66 20.12 -4.62
CA LEU A 167 7.78 20.51 -5.71
C LEU A 167 8.00 19.60 -6.91
N GLU A 168 6.91 19.02 -7.40
CA GLU A 168 6.86 18.37 -8.70
C GLU A 168 6.17 19.34 -9.66
N ILE A 169 6.87 19.82 -10.68
CA ILE A 169 6.33 20.74 -11.68
C ILE A 169 6.36 20.06 -13.03
N VAL A 170 5.19 19.97 -13.66
CA VAL A 170 5.11 19.74 -15.11
C VAL A 170 4.95 21.11 -15.76
N GLY A 171 5.87 21.46 -16.64
CA GLY A 171 5.82 22.75 -17.33
C GLY A 171 6.55 22.72 -18.67
N ALA A 172 6.25 23.69 -19.52
CA ALA A 172 6.87 23.78 -20.83
C ALA A 172 7.99 24.82 -20.85
N ALA A 173 9.20 24.40 -21.26
CA ALA A 173 10.33 25.29 -21.42
C ALA A 173 10.18 26.22 -22.65
N PRO A 174 10.72 27.44 -22.60
CA PRO A 174 10.80 28.32 -23.76
C PRO A 174 11.41 27.61 -24.97
N GLY A 175 10.68 27.54 -26.07
CA GLY A 175 11.12 26.88 -27.31
C GLY A 175 10.80 25.38 -27.40
N SER A 176 10.12 24.77 -26.42
CA SER A 176 9.53 23.42 -26.54
C SER A 176 8.25 23.39 -27.39
N GLU A 177 8.06 24.40 -28.24
CA GLU A 177 6.88 24.61 -29.08
C GLU A 177 6.93 23.76 -30.35
N ALA A 178 6.00 22.82 -30.50
CA ALA A 178 5.71 22.17 -31.78
C ALA A 178 4.57 22.93 -32.49
N ALA A 179 4.93 23.79 -33.44
CA ALA A 179 3.95 24.47 -34.30
C ALA A 179 3.51 23.56 -35.46
N ARG A 180 2.19 23.38 -35.62
CA ARG A 180 1.57 22.70 -36.76
C ARG A 180 0.56 23.63 -37.41
N THR A 181 0.58 23.72 -38.74
CA THR A 181 -0.40 24.50 -39.50
C THR A 181 -1.35 23.55 -40.22
N THR A 182 -2.66 23.77 -40.06
CA THR A 182 -3.70 23.10 -40.84
C THR A 182 -4.63 24.10 -41.50
N PHE A 183 -5.26 23.71 -42.61
CA PHE A 183 -6.32 24.49 -43.25
C PHE A 183 -7.66 24.05 -42.67
N LEU A 184 -8.54 25.00 -42.35
CA LEU A 184 -9.92 24.68 -42.05
C LEU A 184 -10.70 24.57 -43.34
N TYR A 185 -11.53 23.54 -43.42
CA TYR A 185 -12.46 23.35 -44.51
C TYR A 185 -13.87 23.55 -43.98
N ASP A 186 -14.80 23.85 -44.89
CA ASP A 186 -16.22 23.69 -44.59
C ASP A 186 -16.42 22.21 -44.23
N ASP A 187 -16.78 21.94 -42.97
CA ASP A 187 -16.75 20.58 -42.44
C ASP A 187 -17.99 19.76 -42.82
N GLY A 188 -18.95 20.36 -43.53
CA GLY A 188 -20.08 19.69 -44.16
C GLY A 188 -20.97 18.89 -43.21
N LEU A 189 -20.78 19.04 -41.90
CA LEU A 189 -21.45 18.27 -40.86
C LEU A 189 -22.56 19.12 -40.22
N HIS A 190 -23.45 19.64 -41.06
CA HIS A 190 -24.86 19.81 -40.76
C HIS A 190 -25.68 19.15 -41.87
N ASN A 191 -26.68 18.36 -41.47
CA ASN A 191 -27.61 17.65 -42.36
C ASN A 191 -28.58 18.61 -43.11
N ASP A 192 -28.23 19.88 -43.29
CA ASP A 192 -29.03 20.90 -43.98
C ASP A 192 -28.55 21.18 -45.42
N GLY A 193 -27.32 20.79 -45.77
CA GLY A 193 -26.85 20.72 -47.16
C GLY A 193 -26.54 22.07 -47.81
N ASP A 194 -26.30 23.13 -47.03
CA ASP A 194 -25.96 24.46 -47.56
C ASP A 194 -24.46 24.76 -47.41
N PRO A 195 -23.69 24.87 -48.52
CA PRO A 195 -22.30 25.32 -48.46
C PRO A 195 -22.20 26.78 -48.01
N GLY A 196 -21.35 27.06 -47.01
CA GLY A 196 -21.07 28.43 -46.54
C GLY A 196 -21.93 28.96 -45.40
N ASP A 197 -22.39 28.09 -44.50
CA ASP A 197 -23.14 28.43 -43.28
C ASP A 197 -22.33 29.19 -42.21
N GLY A 198 -21.02 29.28 -42.37
CA GLY A 198 -20.12 30.02 -41.48
C GLY A 198 -19.40 29.17 -40.43
N VAL A 199 -19.51 27.83 -40.51
CA VAL A 199 -18.84 26.89 -39.60
C VAL A 199 -17.71 26.15 -40.33
N TYR A 200 -16.48 26.26 -39.81
CA TYR A 200 -15.29 25.67 -40.44
C TYR A 200 -14.52 24.80 -39.44
N GLY A 201 -14.10 23.61 -39.87
CA GLY A 201 -13.51 22.58 -39.01
C GLY A 201 -12.36 21.80 -39.64
N ASN A 202 -11.39 21.38 -38.82
CA ASN A 202 -10.42 20.32 -39.14
C ASN A 202 -9.79 19.78 -37.84
N ASP A 203 -9.24 18.57 -37.91
CA ASP A 203 -8.54 17.93 -36.80
C ASP A 203 -7.04 18.27 -36.82
N VAL A 204 -6.47 18.45 -35.63
CA VAL A 204 -5.02 18.64 -35.45
C VAL A 204 -4.46 17.60 -34.49
N LEU A 205 -3.42 16.89 -34.96
CA LEU A 205 -2.68 15.89 -34.19
C LEU A 205 -1.74 16.56 -33.16
N LEU A 206 -2.00 16.33 -31.87
CA LEU A 206 -1.22 16.94 -30.78
C LEU A 206 0.02 16.12 -30.34
N GLY A 207 0.11 14.82 -30.68
CA GLY A 207 1.22 13.94 -30.30
C GLY A 207 0.81 12.79 -29.37
N THR A 208 1.79 12.01 -28.88
CA THR A 208 1.58 10.77 -28.10
C THR A 208 2.10 10.81 -26.66
N SER A 209 2.76 11.89 -26.22
CA SER A 209 3.30 12.01 -24.86
C SER A 209 2.18 12.37 -23.87
N PRO A 210 2.09 11.73 -22.70
CA PRO A 210 1.19 12.15 -21.62
C PRO A 210 1.55 13.53 -21.05
N GLY A 211 0.54 14.27 -20.57
CA GLY A 211 0.70 15.56 -19.89
C GLY A 211 -0.44 16.56 -20.16
N ASN A 212 -0.39 17.72 -19.51
CA ASN A 212 -1.33 18.83 -19.70
C ASN A 212 -0.81 19.79 -20.77
N PHE A 213 -1.19 19.60 -22.03
CA PHE A 213 -0.71 20.45 -23.12
C PHE A 213 -1.45 21.78 -23.13
N LEU A 214 -0.74 22.90 -22.98
CA LEU A 214 -1.31 24.20 -23.36
C LEU A 214 -1.27 24.32 -24.89
N VAL A 215 -2.44 24.29 -25.51
CA VAL A 215 -2.61 24.39 -26.95
C VAL A 215 -3.06 25.80 -27.30
N ARG A 216 -2.22 26.54 -28.03
CA ARG A 216 -2.58 27.86 -28.56
C ARG A 216 -2.97 27.71 -30.03
N TYR A 217 -4.13 28.25 -30.39
CA TYR A 217 -4.60 28.29 -31.77
C TYR A 217 -4.71 29.73 -32.27
N ARG A 218 -4.10 29.97 -33.43
CA ARG A 218 -4.20 31.22 -34.18
C ARG A 218 -4.89 30.96 -35.49
N VAL A 219 -6.10 31.48 -35.63
CA VAL A 219 -6.89 31.43 -36.86
C VAL A 219 -6.65 32.71 -37.65
N SER A 220 -6.29 32.60 -38.91
CA SER A 220 -6.20 33.76 -39.81
C SER A 220 -6.85 33.46 -41.15
N GLY A 221 -7.45 34.47 -41.77
CA GLY A 221 -8.20 34.26 -43.00
C GLY A 221 -8.77 35.54 -43.57
N SER A 222 -9.64 35.40 -44.57
CA SER A 222 -10.41 36.50 -45.16
C SER A 222 -11.90 36.16 -45.15
N SER A 223 -12.73 37.08 -44.67
CA SER A 223 -14.19 36.98 -44.78
C SER A 223 -14.65 36.90 -46.24
N HIS A 224 -15.91 36.55 -46.49
CA HIS A 224 -16.50 36.56 -47.83
C HIS A 224 -16.46 37.95 -48.51
N THR A 225 -16.33 39.02 -47.74
CA THR A 225 -16.16 40.39 -48.28
C THR A 225 -14.72 40.78 -48.58
N GLY A 226 -13.76 39.87 -48.35
CA GLY A 226 -12.33 40.08 -48.57
C GLY A 226 -11.60 40.77 -47.41
N ALA A 227 -12.29 41.10 -46.31
CA ALA A 227 -11.64 41.66 -45.12
C ALA A 227 -10.82 40.58 -44.37
N ALA A 228 -9.54 40.86 -44.13
CA ALA A 228 -8.66 39.97 -43.38
C ALA A 228 -9.00 39.95 -41.88
N PHE A 229 -8.82 38.81 -41.23
CA PHE A 229 -8.97 38.67 -39.79
C PHE A 229 -7.86 37.80 -39.18
N THR A 230 -7.65 37.96 -37.88
CA THR A 230 -6.83 37.07 -37.05
C THR A 230 -7.50 36.94 -35.69
N ARG A 231 -7.66 35.71 -35.20
CA ARG A 231 -8.20 35.39 -33.89
C ARG A 231 -7.25 34.42 -33.19
N THR A 232 -7.09 34.57 -31.89
CA THR A 232 -6.26 33.70 -31.06
C THR A 232 -7.07 33.23 -29.87
N SER A 233 -6.91 31.97 -29.50
CA SER A 233 -7.37 31.46 -28.21
C SER A 233 -6.50 30.29 -27.78
N GLN A 234 -6.65 29.88 -26.52
CA GLN A 234 -5.84 28.87 -25.87
C GLN A 234 -6.72 27.92 -25.09
N GLN A 235 -6.31 26.65 -25.05
CA GLN A 235 -7.00 25.62 -24.29
C GLN A 235 -5.96 24.67 -23.69
N THR A 236 -6.15 24.31 -22.44
CA THR A 236 -5.40 23.20 -21.84
C THR A 236 -6.05 21.89 -22.28
N VAL A 237 -5.27 21.03 -22.90
CA VAL A 237 -5.65 19.69 -23.33
C VAL A 237 -4.88 18.69 -22.49
N ARG A 238 -5.59 17.98 -21.62
CA ARG A 238 -5.02 16.86 -20.88
C ARG A 238 -4.92 15.66 -21.80
N VAL A 239 -3.70 15.27 -22.13
CA VAL A 239 -3.42 13.94 -22.69
C VAL A 239 -3.05 13.08 -21.49
N THR A 240 -4.03 12.34 -20.97
CA THR A 240 -3.76 11.36 -19.92
C THR A 240 -2.76 10.32 -20.42
N PRO A 241 -1.95 9.73 -19.53
CA PRO A 241 -1.28 8.49 -19.84
C PRO A 241 -2.38 7.49 -20.11
N GLY A 242 -2.63 7.20 -21.38
CA GLY A 242 -3.57 6.15 -21.68
C GLY A 242 -2.99 4.80 -21.32
N ASP A 243 -3.85 3.82 -21.45
CA ASP A 243 -3.49 2.47 -21.11
C ASP A 243 -2.29 2.02 -21.93
N ARG A 244 -1.26 1.54 -21.23
CA ARG A 244 -0.14 0.88 -21.87
C ARG A 244 -0.61 -0.52 -22.26
N ARG A 245 -0.80 -0.72 -23.56
CA ARG A 245 -0.98 -2.06 -24.11
C ARG A 245 0.32 -2.85 -24.05
N THR A 246 0.23 -4.05 -23.49
CA THR A 246 1.33 -5.01 -23.44
C THR A 246 0.87 -6.31 -24.08
N PHE A 247 1.79 -7.02 -24.72
CA PHE A 247 1.49 -8.23 -25.48
C PHE A 247 2.10 -9.45 -24.79
N TRP A 248 1.31 -10.51 -24.65
CA TRP A 248 1.77 -11.83 -24.23
C TRP A 248 1.41 -12.85 -25.29
N THR A 249 2.41 -13.57 -25.77
CA THR A 249 2.22 -14.65 -26.74
C THR A 249 2.30 -16.00 -26.03
N SER A 250 1.39 -16.91 -26.34
CA SER A 250 1.45 -18.26 -25.77
C SER A 250 2.63 -19.02 -26.36
N THR A 251 3.40 -19.65 -25.49
CA THR A 251 4.44 -20.63 -25.87
C THR A 251 3.91 -22.07 -25.84
N ASP A 252 2.64 -22.25 -25.46
CA ASP A 252 2.00 -23.56 -25.25
C ASP A 252 1.19 -24.02 -26.48
N VAL A 253 1.73 -23.74 -27.66
CA VAL A 253 1.18 -24.00 -28.99
C VAL A 253 2.33 -24.41 -29.93
N PRO A 254 2.07 -25.17 -31.01
CA PRO A 254 0.77 -25.60 -31.49
C PRO A 254 0.11 -26.72 -30.66
N ARG A 255 -1.23 -26.74 -30.62
CA ARG A 255 -2.03 -27.80 -29.96
C ARG A 255 -3.01 -28.43 -30.95
N PRO A 256 -3.15 -29.77 -31.00
CA PRO A 256 -4.13 -30.42 -31.88
C PRO A 256 -5.54 -30.12 -31.39
N ILE A 257 -6.48 -29.97 -32.33
CA ILE A 257 -7.92 -29.89 -32.08
C ILE A 257 -8.53 -31.20 -32.63
N ASP A 258 -9.00 -32.04 -31.72
CA ASP A 258 -9.65 -33.32 -32.04
C ASP A 258 -11.16 -33.23 -31.82
N ASP A 259 -11.92 -33.92 -32.66
CA ASP A 259 -13.38 -33.99 -32.66
C ASP A 259 -13.97 -34.25 -31.26
N TYR A 260 -14.99 -33.49 -30.87
CA TYR A 260 -15.71 -33.63 -29.58
C TYR A 260 -14.83 -33.49 -28.33
N THR A 261 -13.64 -32.88 -28.45
CA THR A 261 -12.75 -32.63 -27.32
C THR A 261 -12.49 -31.15 -27.12
N ILE A 262 -12.03 -30.81 -25.90
CA ILE A 262 -11.56 -29.46 -25.58
C ILE A 262 -10.04 -29.48 -25.63
N THR A 263 -9.50 -28.70 -26.54
CA THR A 263 -8.08 -28.34 -26.59
C THR A 263 -7.86 -27.11 -25.72
N ARG A 264 -6.96 -27.22 -24.75
CA ARG A 264 -6.62 -26.13 -23.83
C ARG A 264 -5.16 -25.72 -24.01
N SER A 265 -4.91 -24.42 -24.07
CA SER A 265 -3.58 -23.81 -24.07
C SER A 265 -3.52 -22.72 -23.00
N GLU A 266 -2.39 -22.61 -22.30
CA GLU A 266 -2.23 -21.68 -21.19
C GLU A 266 -1.18 -20.60 -21.48
N LEU A 267 -1.38 -19.44 -20.84
CA LEU A 267 -0.50 -18.28 -20.89
C LEU A 267 -0.43 -17.65 -19.50
N THR A 268 0.76 -17.33 -19.00
CA THR A 268 0.91 -16.69 -17.69
C THR A 268 1.27 -15.21 -17.83
N VAL A 269 0.47 -14.35 -17.21
CA VAL A 269 0.79 -12.93 -17.00
C VAL A 269 1.31 -12.80 -15.57
N ALA A 270 2.58 -12.41 -15.42
CA ALA A 270 3.20 -12.29 -14.10
C ALA A 270 2.84 -10.96 -13.40
N GLN A 271 2.52 -9.93 -14.17
CA GLN A 271 2.35 -8.57 -13.66
C GLN A 271 0.92 -8.33 -13.12
N PRO A 272 0.75 -7.70 -11.94
CA PRO A 272 -0.55 -7.26 -11.42
C PRO A 272 -1.00 -6.02 -12.18
N LEU A 273 -1.63 -6.23 -13.34
CA LEU A 273 -2.20 -5.16 -14.15
C LEU A 273 -3.70 -5.12 -13.92
N LEU A 274 -4.23 -3.94 -13.60
CA LEU A 274 -5.67 -3.71 -13.60
C LEU A 274 -6.11 -3.52 -15.05
N ILE A 275 -6.89 -4.46 -15.55
CA ILE A 275 -7.33 -4.50 -16.93
C ILE A 275 -8.28 -3.33 -17.19
N THR A 276 -8.02 -2.60 -18.26
CA THR A 276 -8.95 -1.62 -18.81
C THR A 276 -9.46 -2.01 -20.19
N ASP A 277 -8.75 -2.93 -20.86
CA ASP A 277 -9.10 -3.46 -22.17
C ASP A 277 -8.27 -4.74 -22.46
N VAL A 278 -8.85 -5.69 -23.22
CA VAL A 278 -8.22 -6.95 -23.64
C VAL A 278 -8.58 -7.26 -25.09
N ASP A 279 -7.58 -7.47 -25.94
CA ASP A 279 -7.75 -8.17 -27.22
C ASP A 279 -7.15 -9.57 -27.18
N VAL A 280 -7.71 -10.44 -28.02
CA VAL A 280 -7.19 -11.79 -28.29
C VAL A 280 -6.84 -11.92 -29.76
N GLU A 281 -5.56 -12.16 -30.05
CA GLU A 281 -5.15 -12.59 -31.39
C GLU A 281 -5.12 -14.12 -31.43
N LEU A 282 -5.65 -14.74 -32.49
CA LEU A 282 -5.63 -16.18 -32.69
C LEU A 282 -5.40 -16.60 -34.14
N ASP A 283 -4.71 -17.73 -34.29
CA ASP A 283 -4.51 -18.46 -35.54
C ASP A 283 -4.87 -19.94 -35.33
N ILE A 284 -5.90 -20.38 -36.03
CA ILE A 284 -6.43 -21.74 -35.97
C ILE A 284 -6.62 -22.28 -37.38
N THR A 285 -5.94 -23.39 -37.68
CA THR A 285 -6.23 -24.19 -38.87
C THR A 285 -7.36 -25.16 -38.55
N HIS A 286 -8.49 -25.04 -39.23
CA HIS A 286 -9.60 -25.98 -39.14
C HIS A 286 -10.41 -25.95 -40.44
N THR A 287 -10.72 -27.11 -41.02
CA THR A 287 -11.45 -27.20 -42.29
C THR A 287 -12.88 -26.67 -42.16
N TYR A 288 -13.52 -26.80 -41.00
CA TYR A 288 -14.88 -26.29 -40.75
C TYR A 288 -14.89 -25.40 -39.49
N CYS A 289 -14.74 -24.09 -39.65
CA CYS A 289 -14.71 -23.17 -38.50
C CYS A 289 -16.04 -23.07 -37.74
N GLY A 290 -17.15 -23.44 -38.39
CA GLY A 290 -18.49 -23.50 -37.79
C GLY A 290 -18.65 -24.55 -36.70
N ASP A 291 -17.70 -25.46 -36.55
CA ASP A 291 -17.72 -26.49 -35.52
C ASP A 291 -17.10 -26.02 -34.20
N LEU A 292 -16.34 -24.92 -34.23
CA LEU A 292 -15.56 -24.47 -33.09
C LEU A 292 -16.37 -23.55 -32.15
N ASP A 293 -16.31 -23.85 -30.86
CA ASP A 293 -16.51 -22.88 -29.79
C ASP A 293 -15.14 -22.53 -29.18
N VAL A 294 -14.85 -21.23 -29.01
CA VAL A 294 -13.58 -20.76 -28.43
C VAL A 294 -13.88 -19.88 -27.23
N SER A 295 -13.29 -20.17 -26.07
CA SER A 295 -13.45 -19.39 -24.84
C SER A 295 -12.11 -18.94 -24.28
N LEU A 296 -12.08 -17.71 -23.76
CA LEU A 296 -10.99 -17.22 -22.91
C LEU A 296 -11.40 -17.31 -21.44
N ILE A 297 -10.48 -17.76 -20.59
CA ILE A 297 -10.66 -17.88 -19.16
C ILE A 297 -9.56 -17.08 -18.46
N ALA A 298 -9.96 -16.10 -17.66
CA ALA A 298 -9.06 -15.29 -16.84
C ALA A 298 -8.60 -16.03 -15.58
N PRO A 299 -7.52 -15.56 -14.90
CA PRO A 299 -6.97 -16.22 -13.72
C PRO A 299 -7.94 -16.35 -12.54
N ASP A 300 -8.91 -15.44 -12.44
CA ASP A 300 -9.96 -15.46 -11.43
C ASP A 300 -11.14 -16.42 -11.76
N GLY A 301 -11.06 -17.09 -12.91
CA GLY A 301 -12.07 -18.03 -13.41
C GLY A 301 -13.16 -17.40 -14.26
N MET A 302 -13.13 -16.09 -14.52
CA MET A 302 -14.07 -15.45 -15.45
C MET A 302 -13.90 -16.04 -16.85
N ARG A 303 -15.01 -16.43 -17.47
CA ARG A 303 -15.04 -17.03 -18.81
C ARG A 303 -15.81 -16.12 -19.76
N VAL A 304 -15.25 -15.89 -20.95
CA VAL A 304 -15.89 -15.18 -22.06
C VAL A 304 -15.86 -16.08 -23.29
N ASN A 305 -17.01 -16.24 -23.95
CA ASN A 305 -17.12 -16.98 -25.21
C ASN A 305 -16.73 -16.07 -26.40
N LEU A 306 -15.55 -16.32 -26.95
CA LEU A 306 -14.98 -15.53 -28.04
C LEU A 306 -15.67 -15.83 -29.37
N ILE A 307 -15.83 -17.11 -29.70
CA ILE A 307 -16.39 -17.59 -30.95
C ILE A 307 -17.41 -18.66 -30.64
N SER A 308 -18.62 -18.55 -31.19
CA SER A 308 -19.60 -19.63 -31.15
C SER A 308 -20.08 -20.01 -32.55
N ARG A 309 -19.47 -21.06 -33.10
CA ARG A 309 -19.91 -21.76 -34.32
C ARG A 309 -20.14 -20.83 -35.52
N VAL A 310 -19.14 -20.02 -35.84
CA VAL A 310 -19.20 -19.01 -36.91
C VAL A 310 -18.60 -19.52 -38.23
N GLY A 311 -19.01 -18.96 -39.37
CA GLY A 311 -18.43 -19.24 -40.69
C GLY A 311 -18.87 -20.55 -41.36
N GLY A 312 -19.64 -21.40 -40.68
CA GLY A 312 -20.24 -22.62 -41.27
C GLY A 312 -19.18 -23.60 -41.78
N SER A 313 -19.31 -24.05 -43.02
CA SER A 313 -18.37 -25.00 -43.65
C SER A 313 -17.14 -24.33 -44.28
N SER A 314 -16.80 -23.12 -43.84
CA SER A 314 -15.64 -22.39 -44.33
C SER A 314 -14.44 -22.65 -43.43
N ASP A 315 -13.23 -22.40 -43.94
CA ASP A 315 -12.01 -22.82 -43.26
C ASP A 315 -11.34 -21.66 -42.49
N ASN A 316 -10.74 -21.99 -41.35
CA ASN A 316 -9.67 -21.25 -40.66
C ASN A 316 -10.00 -19.88 -40.02
N PHE A 317 -9.19 -19.57 -39.01
CA PHE A 317 -8.95 -18.24 -38.47
C PHE A 317 -7.47 -17.92 -38.65
N SER A 318 -7.14 -16.85 -39.37
CA SER A 318 -5.77 -16.53 -39.76
C SER A 318 -5.39 -15.13 -39.29
N GLY A 319 -4.67 -15.05 -38.18
CA GLY A 319 -4.37 -13.77 -37.52
C GLY A 319 -5.63 -12.98 -37.20
N THR A 320 -6.67 -13.66 -36.72
CA THR A 320 -7.92 -13.03 -36.31
C THR A 320 -7.69 -12.31 -34.97
N VAL A 321 -8.05 -11.04 -34.90
CA VAL A 321 -8.06 -10.28 -33.65
C VAL A 321 -9.50 -10.18 -33.17
N LEU A 322 -9.72 -10.47 -31.90
CA LEU A 322 -10.99 -10.30 -31.22
C LEU A 322 -10.87 -9.15 -30.24
N ASP A 323 -11.70 -8.14 -30.45
CA ASP A 323 -11.67 -6.80 -29.88
C ASP A 323 -13.13 -6.32 -29.91
N ASP A 324 -13.74 -6.05 -28.76
CA ASP A 324 -15.15 -5.66 -28.69
C ASP A 324 -15.44 -4.22 -29.14
N GLU A 325 -14.41 -3.44 -29.41
CA GLU A 325 -14.46 -2.13 -30.06
C GLU A 325 -14.41 -2.24 -31.60
N ALA A 326 -14.11 -3.42 -32.15
CA ALA A 326 -14.06 -3.63 -33.60
C ALA A 326 -15.40 -3.31 -34.30
N GLU A 327 -15.36 -2.91 -35.58
CA GLU A 327 -16.56 -2.47 -36.30
C GLU A 327 -17.54 -3.62 -36.61
N THR A 328 -17.03 -4.82 -36.91
CA THR A 328 -17.82 -5.96 -37.42
C THR A 328 -17.89 -7.08 -36.38
N ARG A 329 -19.05 -7.70 -36.18
CA ARG A 329 -19.16 -8.89 -35.30
C ARG A 329 -18.60 -10.13 -35.99
N ILE A 330 -17.98 -11.03 -35.23
CA ILE A 330 -17.39 -12.26 -35.77
C ILE A 330 -18.41 -13.14 -36.51
N ASN A 331 -19.68 -13.14 -36.09
CA ASN A 331 -20.75 -13.88 -36.77
C ASN A 331 -21.28 -13.21 -38.06
N GLN A 332 -20.82 -12.00 -38.37
CA GLN A 332 -21.09 -11.29 -39.62
C GLN A 332 -19.87 -11.30 -40.56
N GLY A 333 -18.72 -11.77 -40.08
CA GLY A 333 -17.52 -11.97 -40.90
C GLY A 333 -17.63 -13.17 -41.83
N THR A 334 -16.66 -13.29 -42.73
CA THR A 334 -16.57 -14.40 -43.69
C THR A 334 -15.20 -15.05 -43.59
N ALA A 335 -15.16 -16.39 -43.57
CA ALA A 335 -13.88 -17.10 -43.49
C ALA A 335 -13.12 -17.09 -44.84
N PRO A 336 -11.78 -17.23 -44.84
CA PRO A 336 -10.92 -17.32 -43.66
C PRO A 336 -10.95 -16.03 -42.86
N PHE A 337 -11.24 -16.14 -41.56
CA PHE A 337 -11.40 -14.96 -40.72
C PHE A 337 -10.03 -14.31 -40.57
N SER A 338 -9.94 -13.05 -40.96
CA SER A 338 -8.72 -12.24 -40.88
C SER A 338 -9.10 -10.80 -40.57
N GLY A 339 -8.26 -10.11 -39.81
CA GLY A 339 -8.56 -8.78 -39.28
C GLY A 339 -9.26 -8.82 -37.92
N SER A 340 -9.80 -7.67 -37.51
CA SER A 340 -10.41 -7.47 -36.19
C SER A 340 -11.93 -7.64 -36.22
N TYR A 341 -12.48 -8.35 -35.22
CA TYR A 341 -13.91 -8.58 -35.07
C TYR A 341 -14.35 -8.51 -33.61
N ARG A 342 -15.59 -8.05 -33.38
CA ARG A 342 -16.22 -8.17 -32.08
C ARG A 342 -16.51 -9.64 -31.77
N PRO A 343 -16.10 -10.15 -30.61
CA PRO A 343 -16.36 -11.53 -30.20
C PRO A 343 -17.86 -11.80 -30.00
N SER A 344 -18.19 -13.07 -29.76
CA SER A 344 -19.58 -13.51 -29.52
C SER A 344 -20.11 -12.97 -28.19
N GLU A 345 -19.25 -12.86 -27.18
CA GLU A 345 -19.46 -12.15 -25.91
C GLU A 345 -18.35 -11.09 -25.72
N PRO A 346 -18.64 -9.89 -25.19
CA PRO A 346 -17.69 -8.78 -25.10
C PRO A 346 -16.50 -9.07 -24.16
N LEU A 347 -15.30 -8.60 -24.51
CA LEU A 347 -14.09 -8.75 -23.70
C LEU A 347 -14.03 -7.73 -22.56
N ALA A 348 -14.81 -6.64 -22.61
CA ALA A 348 -15.04 -5.70 -21.50
C ALA A 348 -15.52 -6.37 -20.20
N ALA A 349 -15.95 -7.64 -20.26
CA ALA A 349 -16.20 -8.47 -19.08
C ALA A 349 -14.96 -8.70 -18.19
N PHE A 350 -13.76 -8.44 -18.73
CA PHE A 350 -12.49 -8.50 -18.02
C PHE A 350 -12.06 -7.14 -17.41
N ASP A 351 -12.72 -6.04 -17.75
CA ASP A 351 -12.37 -4.71 -17.27
C ASP A 351 -12.52 -4.60 -15.75
N GLY A 352 -11.55 -3.91 -15.12
CA GLY A 352 -11.45 -3.76 -13.68
C GLY A 352 -10.99 -5.02 -12.94
N ARG A 353 -10.65 -6.11 -13.65
CA ARG A 353 -10.07 -7.33 -13.05
C ARG A 353 -8.55 -7.30 -13.13
N TRP A 354 -7.90 -8.14 -12.32
CA TRP A 354 -6.45 -8.30 -12.35
C TRP A 354 -6.02 -9.28 -13.44
N ALA A 355 -5.06 -8.87 -14.27
CA ALA A 355 -4.49 -9.73 -15.30
C ALA A 355 -3.54 -10.80 -14.76
N GLN A 356 -3.04 -10.66 -13.54
CA GLN A 356 -2.00 -11.53 -12.98
C GLN A 356 -2.50 -12.96 -12.77
N GLY A 357 -1.74 -13.91 -13.30
CA GLY A 357 -1.97 -15.35 -13.16
C GLY A 357 -2.06 -16.05 -14.50
N THR A 358 -2.60 -17.26 -14.50
CA THR A 358 -2.70 -18.11 -15.69
C THR A 358 -4.03 -17.89 -16.40
N TRP A 359 -3.94 -17.42 -17.63
CA TRP A 359 -5.02 -17.38 -18.60
C TRP A 359 -5.07 -18.70 -19.39
N ALA A 360 -6.27 -19.13 -19.77
CA ALA A 360 -6.46 -20.31 -20.59
C ALA A 360 -7.36 -20.01 -21.80
N LEU A 361 -6.91 -20.41 -22.97
CA LEU A 361 -7.73 -20.48 -24.17
C LEU A 361 -8.22 -21.92 -24.34
N GLU A 362 -9.53 -22.10 -24.41
CA GLU A 362 -10.17 -23.39 -24.68
C GLU A 362 -10.85 -23.37 -26.05
N VAL A 363 -10.49 -24.34 -26.90
CA VAL A 363 -11.09 -24.57 -28.22
C VAL A 363 -11.80 -25.91 -28.17
N HIS A 364 -13.10 -25.92 -28.45
CA HIS A 364 -13.92 -27.12 -28.46
C HIS A 364 -14.48 -27.33 -29.87
N ASP A 365 -14.08 -28.42 -30.51
CA ASP A 365 -14.74 -28.90 -31.72
C ASP A 365 -16.03 -29.64 -31.34
N ARG A 366 -17.18 -29.09 -31.76
CA ARG A 366 -18.52 -29.59 -31.44
C ARG A 366 -19.05 -30.58 -32.47
N ALA A 367 -18.32 -30.84 -33.55
CA ALA A 367 -18.68 -31.78 -34.57
C ALA A 367 -17.58 -32.84 -34.70
N GLY A 368 -17.71 -33.71 -35.69
CA GLY A 368 -16.65 -34.64 -36.02
C GLY A 368 -16.59 -34.89 -37.52
N GLY A 369 -15.49 -35.47 -37.96
CA GLY A 369 -15.12 -35.60 -39.36
C GLY A 369 -13.95 -34.71 -39.78
N ASP A 370 -13.64 -33.70 -38.95
CA ASP A 370 -12.64 -32.68 -39.22
C ASP A 370 -11.76 -32.49 -37.98
N ARG A 371 -10.46 -32.31 -38.19
CA ARG A 371 -9.49 -32.00 -37.13
C ARG A 371 -8.73 -30.75 -37.49
N GLY A 372 -8.22 -30.07 -36.48
CA GLY A 372 -7.43 -28.86 -36.68
C GLY A 372 -6.25 -28.72 -35.75
N GLN A 373 -5.73 -27.50 -35.72
CA GLN A 373 -4.61 -27.10 -34.90
C GLN A 373 -4.79 -25.66 -34.46
N LEU A 374 -4.68 -25.42 -33.15
CA LEU A 374 -4.42 -24.10 -32.60
C LEU A 374 -2.94 -23.80 -32.87
N ASN A 375 -2.66 -22.89 -33.79
CA ASN A 375 -1.30 -22.57 -34.23
C ASN A 375 -0.68 -21.49 -33.34
N HIS A 376 -1.45 -20.46 -33.01
CA HIS A 376 -1.02 -19.31 -32.22
C HIS A 376 -2.19 -18.69 -31.47
N TRP A 377 -1.91 -18.15 -30.29
CA TRP A 377 -2.75 -17.11 -29.70
C TRP A 377 -1.92 -16.19 -28.80
N ALA A 378 -2.39 -14.95 -28.66
CA ALA A 378 -1.79 -13.93 -27.83
C ALA A 378 -2.86 -13.07 -27.16
N LEU A 379 -2.52 -12.54 -25.99
CA LEU A 379 -3.30 -11.50 -25.31
C LEU A 379 -2.61 -10.16 -25.51
N SER A 380 -3.41 -9.14 -25.79
CA SER A 380 -3.00 -7.75 -25.71
C SER A 380 -3.83 -7.08 -24.64
N ILE A 381 -3.21 -6.74 -23.51
CA ILE A 381 -3.92 -6.18 -22.35
C ILE A 381 -3.51 -4.72 -22.22
N ALA A 382 -4.51 -3.84 -22.21
CA ALA A 382 -4.35 -2.45 -21.81
C ALA A 382 -4.57 -2.34 -20.29
N ALA A 383 -3.68 -1.58 -19.66
CA ALA A 383 -3.77 -1.18 -18.27
C ALA A 383 -3.13 0.20 -18.11
N PRO A 384 -3.51 1.01 -17.11
CA PRO A 384 -2.95 2.34 -16.89
C PRO A 384 -1.41 2.32 -16.91
N SER A 385 -0.79 3.25 -17.65
CA SER A 385 0.65 3.17 -17.95
C SER A 385 1.54 3.43 -16.73
N LEU A 386 2.48 2.50 -16.50
CA LEU A 386 3.77 2.50 -15.75
C LEU A 386 3.92 3.12 -14.35
N ASP A 387 3.06 4.00 -13.88
CA ASP A 387 3.17 4.61 -12.55
C ASP A 387 2.37 3.79 -11.51
N GLN A 388 2.50 2.46 -11.56
CA GLN A 388 1.96 1.62 -10.50
C GLN A 388 3.00 0.62 -9.99
N PRO A 389 3.03 0.37 -8.67
CA PRO A 389 3.85 -0.66 -8.04
C PRO A 389 3.60 -2.03 -8.65
N ARG A 390 4.64 -2.58 -9.31
CA ARG A 390 4.62 -3.94 -9.85
C ARG A 390 5.23 -4.88 -8.83
N LEU A 391 4.43 -5.83 -8.36
CA LEU A 391 4.89 -6.82 -7.41
C LEU A 391 4.34 -8.21 -7.74
N SER A 392 5.11 -9.22 -7.38
CA SER A 392 4.65 -10.62 -7.37
C SER A 392 4.81 -11.18 -5.96
N VAL A 393 3.80 -11.91 -5.50
CA VAL A 393 3.84 -12.58 -4.19
C VAL A 393 3.94 -14.08 -4.40
N PHE A 394 4.85 -14.73 -3.69
CA PHE A 394 5.10 -16.16 -3.80
C PHE A 394 4.94 -16.86 -2.45
N HIS A 395 4.51 -18.11 -2.47
CA HIS A 395 4.62 -19.03 -1.34
C HIS A 395 5.25 -20.34 -1.80
N GLY A 396 6.39 -20.73 -1.20
CA GLY A 396 7.09 -21.96 -1.58
C GLY A 396 7.53 -22.02 -3.05
N GLY A 397 7.74 -20.86 -3.69
CA GLY A 397 8.07 -20.73 -5.12
C GLY A 397 6.86 -20.65 -6.06
N THR A 398 5.64 -20.87 -5.55
CA THR A 398 4.41 -20.73 -6.34
C THR A 398 3.92 -19.29 -6.29
N LEU A 399 3.59 -18.72 -7.45
CA LEU A 399 2.96 -17.40 -7.54
C LEU A 399 1.56 -17.46 -6.91
N LEU A 400 1.31 -16.59 -5.95
CA LEU A 400 -0.02 -16.28 -5.47
C LEU A 400 -0.49 -15.06 -6.25
N PRO A 401 -1.64 -15.12 -6.95
CA PRO A 401 -2.21 -13.94 -7.59
C PRO A 401 -2.89 -13.04 -6.55
N ASN A 402 -3.05 -11.74 -6.87
CA ASN A 402 -3.91 -10.85 -6.09
C ASN A 402 -5.34 -11.42 -6.03
N GLN A 403 -5.99 -11.32 -4.88
CA GLN A 403 -7.25 -11.99 -4.53
C GLN A 403 -7.21 -13.52 -4.56
N GLY A 404 -6.02 -14.11 -4.71
CA GLY A 404 -5.78 -15.55 -4.64
C GLY A 404 -6.06 -16.13 -3.25
N ALA A 405 -5.83 -17.43 -3.10
CA ALA A 405 -6.06 -18.14 -1.84
C ALA A 405 -4.77 -18.75 -1.27
N LEU A 406 -4.68 -18.80 0.05
CA LEU A 406 -3.60 -19.45 0.78
C LEU A 406 -4.15 -20.31 1.93
N ASP A 407 -3.94 -21.62 1.82
CA ASP A 407 -4.39 -22.58 2.82
C ASP A 407 -3.28 -22.93 3.85
N PHE A 408 -3.64 -22.81 5.12
CA PHE A 408 -2.83 -23.21 6.26
C PHE A 408 -3.03 -24.67 6.64
N GLY A 409 -4.03 -25.34 6.04
CA GLY A 409 -4.37 -26.73 6.30
C GLY A 409 -5.11 -26.90 7.62
N SER A 410 -5.02 -28.10 8.20
CA SER A 410 -5.67 -28.43 9.47
C SER A 410 -4.67 -28.61 10.60
N VAL A 411 -4.97 -28.05 11.76
CA VAL A 411 -4.15 -28.14 12.96
C VAL A 411 -5.03 -28.38 14.18
N ALA A 412 -4.53 -29.09 15.19
CA ALA A 412 -5.29 -29.35 16.40
C ALA A 412 -5.32 -28.12 17.32
N LEU A 413 -6.41 -27.95 18.07
CA LEU A 413 -6.54 -26.88 19.08
C LEU A 413 -5.29 -26.80 19.98
N ALA A 414 -4.89 -25.58 20.34
CA ALA A 414 -3.73 -25.15 21.14
C ALA A 414 -2.34 -25.66 20.74
N THR A 415 -2.22 -26.45 19.67
CA THR A 415 -0.88 -26.76 19.14
C THR A 415 -0.31 -25.55 18.39
N LEU A 416 1.01 -25.53 18.20
CA LEU A 416 1.68 -24.47 17.45
C LEU A 416 1.13 -24.43 16.00
N GLY A 417 0.42 -23.36 15.67
CA GLY A 417 -0.17 -23.18 14.35
C GLY A 417 0.86 -23.17 13.22
N PRO A 418 0.51 -23.70 12.03
CA PRO A 418 1.37 -23.65 10.85
C PRO A 418 1.66 -22.19 10.47
N GLU A 419 2.91 -21.94 10.11
CA GLU A 419 3.36 -20.65 9.60
C GLU A 419 3.51 -20.71 8.08
N ARG A 420 3.20 -19.59 7.41
CA ARG A 420 3.36 -19.40 5.97
C ARG A 420 4.18 -18.15 5.75
N VAL A 421 5.30 -18.32 5.04
CA VAL A 421 6.15 -17.21 4.62
C VAL A 421 5.81 -16.90 3.16
N LEU A 422 5.51 -15.63 2.91
CA LEU A 422 5.33 -15.05 1.60
C LEU A 422 6.60 -14.31 1.21
N THR A 423 7.00 -14.47 -0.04
CA THR A 423 8.06 -13.69 -0.66
C THR A 423 7.41 -12.66 -1.57
N VAL A 424 7.63 -11.38 -1.28
CA VAL A 424 7.17 -10.28 -2.12
C VAL A 424 8.35 -9.81 -2.95
N ARG A 425 8.24 -9.86 -4.27
CA ARG A 425 9.25 -9.37 -5.21
C ARG A 425 8.80 -8.06 -5.82
N ASN A 426 9.71 -7.10 -5.91
CA ASN A 426 9.50 -5.89 -6.70
C ASN A 426 9.82 -6.19 -8.18
N ASP A 427 8.78 -6.23 -9.01
CA ASP A 427 8.89 -6.39 -10.47
C ASP A 427 8.94 -5.05 -11.21
N GLY A 428 8.89 -3.94 -10.46
CA GLY A 428 8.94 -2.58 -10.97
C GLY A 428 10.36 -2.10 -11.23
N ALA A 429 10.45 -0.94 -11.88
CA ALA A 429 11.72 -0.23 -12.11
C ALA A 429 12.07 0.73 -10.95
N GLU A 430 11.13 0.98 -10.05
CA GLU A 430 11.26 1.90 -8.92
C GLU A 430 11.17 1.16 -7.58
N ASN A 431 11.69 1.80 -6.54
CA ASN A 431 11.66 1.33 -5.16
C ASN A 431 10.22 1.07 -4.66
N LEU A 432 9.93 -0.16 -4.22
CA LEU A 432 8.61 -0.60 -3.76
C LEU A 432 8.49 -0.48 -2.24
N ASN A 433 7.54 0.32 -1.78
CA ASN A 433 7.19 0.48 -0.37
C ASN A 433 5.94 -0.35 -0.04
N LEU A 434 5.97 -1.14 1.03
CA LEU A 434 4.86 -1.97 1.48
C LEU A 434 4.29 -1.42 2.79
N SER A 435 2.98 -1.31 2.90
CA SER A 435 2.30 -0.66 4.03
C SER A 435 0.92 -1.25 4.31
N GLY A 436 0.28 -0.78 5.39
CA GLY A 436 -1.12 -1.10 5.69
C GLY A 436 -1.43 -2.59 5.87
N PHE A 437 -0.59 -3.36 6.57
CA PHE A 437 -0.86 -4.80 6.74
C PHE A 437 -2.11 -5.03 7.61
N VAL A 438 -3.17 -5.58 7.01
CA VAL A 438 -4.41 -5.99 7.70
C VAL A 438 -4.50 -7.51 7.68
N VAL A 439 -4.61 -8.12 8.86
CA VAL A 439 -4.72 -9.58 9.03
C VAL A 439 -6.09 -9.95 9.60
N PRO A 440 -6.82 -10.91 9.00
CA PRO A 440 -8.13 -11.30 9.49
C PRO A 440 -8.05 -12.07 10.81
N GLY A 441 -9.11 -11.99 11.60
CA GLY A 441 -9.21 -12.71 12.88
C GLY A 441 -9.01 -14.22 12.72
N GLY A 442 -8.26 -14.83 13.65
CA GLY A 442 -7.85 -16.24 13.56
C GLY A 442 -6.50 -16.45 12.87
N PHE A 443 -5.86 -15.39 12.39
CA PHE A 443 -4.49 -15.39 11.92
C PHE A 443 -3.73 -14.22 12.57
N ARG A 444 -2.42 -14.38 12.72
CA ARG A 444 -1.54 -13.32 13.22
C ARG A 444 -0.30 -13.16 12.37
N LEU A 445 0.17 -11.91 12.27
CA LEU A 445 1.45 -11.59 11.67
C LEU A 445 2.57 -11.98 12.63
N THR A 446 3.51 -12.81 12.19
CA THR A 446 4.70 -13.17 12.97
C THR A 446 5.95 -12.43 12.52
N TYR A 447 5.99 -11.99 11.26
CA TYR A 447 7.06 -11.19 10.71
C TYR A 447 6.51 -10.22 9.65
N ALA A 448 6.67 -8.92 9.89
CA ALA A 448 6.40 -7.87 8.92
C ALA A 448 7.69 -7.54 8.14
N PRO A 449 7.63 -7.29 6.83
CA PRO A 449 8.76 -6.74 6.09
C PRO A 449 9.06 -5.33 6.61
N TYR A 450 10.35 -5.00 6.73
CA TYR A 450 10.81 -3.66 7.05
C TYR A 450 11.59 -3.07 5.88
N GLY A 451 11.25 -1.84 5.51
CA GLY A 451 11.99 -1.05 4.53
C GLY A 451 11.46 -1.14 3.11
N VAL A 452 12.13 -0.39 2.25
CA VAL A 452 11.87 -0.30 0.80
C VAL A 452 12.47 -1.52 0.11
N VAL A 453 11.75 -2.10 -0.85
CA VAL A 453 12.21 -3.21 -1.69
C VAL A 453 12.72 -2.65 -3.02
N PRO A 454 14.04 -2.63 -3.29
CA PRO A 454 14.56 -2.11 -4.55
C PRO A 454 14.07 -2.89 -5.78
N PRO A 455 14.19 -2.32 -6.98
CA PRO A 455 13.84 -2.99 -8.24
C PRO A 455 14.52 -4.37 -8.37
N GLY A 456 13.72 -5.41 -8.63
CA GLY A 456 14.21 -6.79 -8.78
C GLY A 456 14.51 -7.53 -7.46
N GLU A 457 14.49 -6.84 -6.32
CA GLU A 457 14.75 -7.43 -5.00
C GLU A 457 13.48 -8.04 -4.39
N THR A 458 13.67 -8.79 -3.30
CA THR A 458 12.59 -9.46 -2.56
C THR A 458 12.61 -9.14 -1.08
N THR A 459 11.43 -9.15 -0.45
CA THR A 459 11.25 -9.15 1.00
C THR A 459 10.34 -10.29 1.45
N SER A 460 10.28 -10.55 2.76
CA SER A 460 9.50 -11.64 3.34
C SER A 460 8.45 -11.15 4.32
N LEU A 461 7.32 -11.84 4.37
CA LEU A 461 6.18 -11.58 5.24
C LEU A 461 5.68 -12.92 5.78
N ALA A 462 5.52 -13.09 7.09
CA ALA A 462 5.14 -14.37 7.68
C ALA A 462 3.87 -14.27 8.54
N PHE A 463 2.99 -15.25 8.36
CA PHE A 463 1.72 -15.36 9.05
C PHE A 463 1.57 -16.71 9.72
N ARG A 464 0.81 -16.74 10.81
CA ARG A 464 0.50 -17.97 11.54
C ARG A 464 -1.00 -18.09 11.81
N LEU A 465 -1.52 -19.30 11.69
CA LEU A 465 -2.89 -19.65 12.09
C LEU A 465 -3.00 -19.69 13.62
N ASP A 466 -3.96 -18.98 14.19
CA ASP A 466 -4.25 -19.03 15.63
C ASP A 466 -5.10 -20.26 15.97
N THR A 467 -4.64 -21.04 16.95
CA THR A 467 -5.23 -22.33 17.33
C THR A 467 -6.05 -22.26 18.62
N ASN A 468 -6.51 -21.07 18.99
CA ASN A 468 -7.21 -20.79 20.26
C ASN A 468 -8.69 -21.19 20.30
N GLN A 469 -9.33 -21.43 19.14
CA GLN A 469 -10.71 -21.95 19.10
C GLN A 469 -10.87 -22.91 17.92
N VAL A 470 -11.64 -23.98 18.16
CA VAL A 470 -12.02 -24.96 17.13
C VAL A 470 -12.91 -24.30 16.09
N GLY A 471 -12.67 -24.60 14.82
CA GLY A 471 -13.48 -24.10 13.72
C GLY A 471 -12.70 -23.87 12.44
N LEU A 472 -13.42 -23.50 11.39
CA LEU A 472 -12.84 -22.96 10.19
C LEU A 472 -12.46 -21.49 10.45
N ARG A 473 -11.25 -21.10 10.06
CA ARG A 473 -10.74 -19.72 10.10
C ARG A 473 -10.61 -19.26 8.66
N GLU A 474 -11.34 -18.21 8.31
CA GLU A 474 -11.35 -17.62 6.98
C GLU A 474 -11.34 -16.10 7.08
N GLY A 475 -10.68 -15.46 6.13
CA GLY A 475 -10.74 -14.01 5.98
C GLY A 475 -9.73 -13.49 4.97
N VAL A 476 -9.80 -12.21 4.69
CA VAL A 476 -8.95 -11.56 3.67
C VAL A 476 -7.82 -10.83 4.36
N MET A 477 -6.58 -11.20 4.04
CA MET A 477 -5.40 -10.40 4.36
C MET A 477 -5.18 -9.36 3.28
N ARG A 478 -4.77 -8.16 3.69
CA ARG A 478 -4.51 -7.04 2.78
C ARG A 478 -3.18 -6.37 3.13
N PHE A 479 -2.51 -5.86 2.12
CA PHE A 479 -1.46 -4.87 2.27
C PHE A 479 -1.47 -3.96 1.04
N TRP A 480 -0.84 -2.80 1.17
CA TRP A 480 -0.73 -1.84 0.10
C TRP A 480 0.71 -1.74 -0.34
N ALA A 481 0.92 -1.65 -1.64
CA ALA A 481 2.21 -1.40 -2.22
C ALA A 481 2.19 -0.07 -2.95
N ALA A 482 3.29 0.68 -2.96
CA ALA A 482 3.45 1.95 -3.66
C ALA A 482 4.91 2.11 -4.12
N HIS A 483 5.17 2.96 -5.11
CA HIS A 483 6.51 3.54 -5.28
C HIS A 483 6.40 5.07 -5.22
N ALA A 484 7.53 5.76 -5.31
CA ALA A 484 7.51 7.23 -5.26
C ALA A 484 6.61 7.79 -6.36
N GLY A 485 5.74 8.74 -5.98
CA GLY A 485 4.84 9.44 -6.90
C GLY A 485 3.55 8.70 -7.29
N THR A 486 3.23 7.53 -6.71
CA THR A 486 2.12 6.68 -7.21
C THR A 486 1.09 6.28 -6.17
N ASP A 487 -0.13 6.03 -6.64
CA ASP A 487 -1.22 5.52 -5.81
C ASP A 487 -0.90 4.11 -5.30
N ALA A 488 -1.24 3.87 -4.03
CA ALA A 488 -0.98 2.60 -3.41
C ALA A 488 -1.95 1.54 -3.94
N VAL A 489 -1.42 0.46 -4.52
CA VAL A 489 -2.19 -0.67 -5.02
C VAL A 489 -2.41 -1.68 -3.89
N GLU A 490 -3.67 -2.03 -3.66
CA GLU A 490 -4.04 -3.09 -2.71
C GLU A 490 -3.66 -4.46 -3.28
N TYR A 491 -2.96 -5.23 -2.46
CA TYR A 491 -2.79 -6.65 -2.64
C TYR A 491 -3.53 -7.41 -1.54
N SER A 492 -4.31 -8.42 -1.92
CA SER A 492 -5.16 -9.17 -1.02
C SER A 492 -5.05 -10.69 -1.24
N LEU A 493 -5.21 -11.46 -0.16
CA LEU A 493 -5.25 -12.93 -0.20
C LEU A 493 -6.34 -13.46 0.72
N ASN A 494 -7.13 -14.40 0.20
CA ASN A 494 -8.08 -15.19 0.96
C ASN A 494 -7.31 -16.25 1.77
N LEU A 495 -7.29 -16.11 3.09
CA LEU A 495 -6.65 -17.06 3.99
C LEU A 495 -7.68 -18.08 4.49
N SER A 496 -7.29 -19.36 4.52
CA SER A 496 -8.10 -20.43 5.11
C SER A 496 -7.26 -21.32 6.02
N GLY A 497 -7.89 -21.87 7.07
CA GLY A 497 -7.26 -22.88 7.91
C GLY A 497 -8.28 -23.50 8.85
N ARG A 498 -8.07 -24.74 9.28
CA ARG A 498 -9.02 -25.45 10.15
C ARG A 498 -8.38 -25.83 11.47
N VAL A 499 -9.00 -25.40 12.55
CA VAL A 499 -8.65 -25.84 13.90
C VAL A 499 -9.59 -26.98 14.28
N THR A 500 -9.07 -28.20 14.43
CA THR A 500 -9.87 -29.39 14.74
C THR A 500 -9.90 -29.69 16.24
N SER A 501 -11.04 -30.19 16.72
CA SER A 501 -11.13 -30.83 18.03
C SER A 501 -10.32 -32.12 18.04
N GLY A 502 -9.40 -32.26 18.98
CA GLY A 502 -8.51 -33.44 19.07
C GLY A 502 -7.04 -33.11 19.32
N GLY A 503 -6.72 -31.95 19.92
CA GLY A 503 -5.37 -31.71 20.46
C GLY A 503 -5.00 -32.78 21.50
N PRO A 504 -3.70 -32.99 21.76
CA PRO A 504 -3.28 -33.82 22.88
C PRO A 504 -4.01 -33.34 24.16
N ALA A 505 -4.27 -34.28 25.07
CA ALA A 505 -4.84 -33.94 26.37
C ALA A 505 -3.95 -32.88 27.03
N ASN A 506 -4.58 -31.83 27.56
CA ASN A 506 -3.87 -30.68 28.13
C ASN A 506 -2.73 -31.14 29.05
N GLN A 507 -1.49 -30.85 28.69
CA GLN A 507 -0.36 -31.12 29.56
C GLN A 507 -0.08 -29.84 30.35
N PRO A 508 -0.17 -29.88 31.69
CA PRO A 508 0.11 -28.69 32.46
C PRO A 508 1.52 -28.17 32.15
N PRO A 509 1.74 -26.85 32.19
CA PRO A 509 3.05 -26.29 31.93
C PRO A 509 4.03 -26.77 33.00
N ARG A 510 5.33 -26.65 32.74
CA ARG A 510 6.37 -26.97 33.71
C ARG A 510 7.20 -25.75 34.06
N ILE A 511 7.70 -25.75 35.28
CA ILE A 511 8.79 -24.89 35.73
C ILE A 511 9.91 -25.85 36.11
N GLY A 512 11.05 -25.79 35.42
CA GLY A 512 12.16 -26.71 35.68
C GLY A 512 12.80 -26.48 37.03
N TRP A 513 12.89 -25.21 37.47
CA TRP A 513 13.41 -24.82 38.77
C TRP A 513 13.01 -23.38 39.13
N LEU A 514 13.01 -23.08 40.43
CA LEU A 514 12.94 -21.74 40.99
C LEU A 514 14.22 -21.51 41.79
N MET A 515 14.78 -20.31 41.70
CA MET A 515 15.90 -19.86 42.51
C MET A 515 15.54 -18.53 43.18
N ALA A 516 15.70 -18.46 44.49
CA ALA A 516 15.57 -17.25 45.28
C ALA A 516 16.96 -16.81 45.75
N ASP A 517 17.45 -15.68 45.23
CA ASP A 517 18.76 -15.16 45.58
C ASP A 517 18.65 -13.74 46.12
N MET A 518 19.37 -13.46 47.21
CA MET A 518 19.38 -12.14 47.80
C MET A 518 20.46 -11.29 47.10
N GLU A 519 20.03 -10.22 46.46
CA GLU A 519 20.91 -9.19 45.92
C GLU A 519 20.76 -7.90 46.79
N SER A 520 21.66 -6.93 46.63
CA SER A 520 21.71 -5.73 47.48
C SER A 520 20.36 -4.99 47.51
N GLY A 521 19.59 -5.15 48.60
CA GLY A 521 18.30 -4.50 48.83
C GLY A 521 17.08 -5.19 48.20
N VAL A 522 17.24 -6.31 47.48
CA VAL A 522 16.14 -7.02 46.82
C VAL A 522 16.27 -8.54 46.91
N MET A 523 15.14 -9.24 46.92
CA MET A 523 15.06 -10.67 46.65
C MET A 523 14.79 -10.89 45.16
N LYS A 524 15.69 -11.60 44.48
CA LYS A 524 15.56 -11.97 43.07
C LYS A 524 15.01 -13.38 42.96
N LEU A 525 13.86 -13.51 42.29
CA LEU A 525 13.21 -14.78 42.00
C LEU A 525 13.37 -15.11 40.52
N LEU A 526 14.15 -16.15 40.20
CA LEU A 526 14.38 -16.61 38.84
C LEU A 526 13.71 -17.96 38.63
N ALA A 527 12.70 -17.99 37.75
CA ALA A 527 12.09 -19.23 37.28
C ALA A 527 12.70 -19.60 35.93
N GLY A 528 13.23 -20.82 35.81
CA GLY A 528 13.85 -21.31 34.59
C GLY A 528 13.13 -22.51 33.99
N ASP A 529 13.26 -22.65 32.68
CA ASP A 529 12.63 -23.72 31.90
C ASP A 529 11.10 -23.72 32.05
N VAL A 530 10.53 -22.50 31.97
CA VAL A 530 9.09 -22.23 32.01
C VAL A 530 8.54 -22.52 30.63
N ARG A 531 7.97 -23.71 30.44
CA ARG A 531 7.56 -24.21 29.12
C ARG A 531 6.26 -24.98 29.21
N ASP A 532 5.51 -24.92 28.12
CA ASP A 532 4.34 -25.75 27.89
C ASP A 532 4.63 -26.68 26.70
N ALA A 533 4.34 -27.97 26.86
CA ALA A 533 4.63 -28.98 25.87
C ALA A 533 3.57 -29.05 24.76
N ASP A 534 2.35 -28.63 25.04
CA ASP A 534 1.23 -28.67 24.10
C ASP A 534 0.55 -27.33 23.84
N GLY A 535 1.10 -26.24 24.37
CA GLY A 535 0.60 -24.89 24.19
C GLY A 535 1.63 -23.81 24.50
N PHE A 536 1.17 -22.75 25.16
CA PHE A 536 2.04 -21.70 25.69
C PHE A 536 1.64 -21.38 27.13
N VAL A 537 2.63 -20.94 27.91
CA VAL A 537 2.36 -20.48 29.27
C VAL A 537 1.63 -19.15 29.20
N ALA A 538 0.38 -19.11 29.64
CA ALA A 538 -0.42 -17.89 29.66
C ALA A 538 0.00 -16.97 30.81
N GLN A 539 0.37 -17.55 31.95
CA GLN A 539 0.69 -16.80 33.16
C GLN A 539 1.73 -17.52 34.03
N LEU A 540 2.65 -16.76 34.63
CA LEU A 540 3.52 -17.21 35.72
C LEU A 540 3.29 -16.31 36.95
N THR A 541 3.03 -16.92 38.11
CA THR A 541 2.81 -16.18 39.36
C THR A 541 3.82 -16.60 40.43
N TYR A 542 4.40 -15.62 41.11
CA TYR A 542 5.29 -15.81 42.26
C TYR A 542 4.56 -15.55 43.57
N TYR A 543 4.88 -16.32 44.60
CA TYR A 543 4.29 -16.22 45.94
C TYR A 543 5.36 -16.33 47.04
N VAL A 544 5.03 -15.86 48.24
CA VAL A 544 5.79 -16.10 49.48
C VAL A 544 4.88 -16.72 50.54
N ASP A 545 5.40 -17.73 51.23
CA ASP A 545 4.76 -18.33 52.40
C ASP A 545 4.68 -17.30 53.54
N VAL A 546 3.48 -17.06 54.06
CA VAL A 546 3.21 -16.12 55.16
C VAL A 546 2.58 -16.80 56.38
N ASN A 547 2.28 -18.09 56.30
CA ASN A 547 1.52 -18.81 57.33
C ASN A 547 2.24 -20.05 57.86
N GLY A 548 3.37 -20.44 57.26
CA GLY A 548 4.22 -21.56 57.63
C GLY A 548 3.63 -22.94 57.32
N GLN A 549 2.56 -23.01 56.52
CA GLN A 549 1.98 -24.27 56.07
C GLN A 549 2.73 -24.77 54.82
N PRO A 550 3.22 -26.02 54.79
CA PRO A 550 3.97 -26.53 53.64
C PRO A 550 3.17 -26.54 52.33
N GLY A 551 3.81 -26.09 51.25
CA GLY A 551 3.25 -26.06 49.89
C GLY A 551 2.57 -24.75 49.54
N LEU A 552 2.17 -24.56 48.28
CA LEU A 552 1.44 -23.36 47.86
C LEU A 552 -0.03 -23.44 48.27
N GLN A 553 -0.53 -22.45 49.00
CA GLN A 553 -1.95 -22.25 49.27
C GLN A 553 -2.46 -21.00 48.54
N THR A 554 -3.41 -21.16 47.62
CA THR A 554 -4.01 -20.03 46.89
C THR A 554 -5.34 -19.59 47.51
N GLY A 555 -5.59 -18.29 47.62
CA GLY A 555 -6.85 -17.72 48.09
C GLY A 555 -6.66 -16.59 49.11
N PRO A 556 -7.75 -15.99 49.64
CA PRO A 556 -7.67 -14.80 50.51
C PRO A 556 -6.89 -15.00 51.81
N THR A 557 -6.73 -16.25 52.25
CA THR A 557 -6.00 -16.62 53.49
C THR A 557 -4.78 -17.49 53.19
N GLY A 558 -4.37 -17.57 51.92
CA GLY A 558 -3.24 -18.37 51.46
C GLY A 558 -1.94 -17.57 51.41
N ASP A 559 -1.00 -18.06 50.62
CA ASP A 559 0.28 -17.43 50.36
C ASP A 559 0.12 -16.12 49.60
N ARG A 560 0.98 -15.16 49.91
CA ARG A 560 0.91 -13.81 49.33
C ARG A 560 1.53 -13.80 47.95
N ILE A 561 0.83 -13.22 46.97
CA ILE A 561 1.33 -13.00 45.61
C ILE A 561 2.38 -11.90 45.63
N LEU A 562 3.54 -12.17 45.00
CA LEU A 562 4.64 -11.22 44.84
C LEU A 562 4.68 -10.61 43.43
N GLY A 563 4.19 -11.33 42.42
CA GLY A 563 4.24 -10.87 41.03
C GLY A 563 3.55 -11.80 40.06
N VAL A 564 3.02 -11.24 38.98
CA VAL A 564 2.30 -11.95 37.92
C VAL A 564 2.86 -11.51 36.57
N HIS A 565 3.24 -12.48 35.74
CA HIS A 565 3.79 -12.27 34.40
C HIS A 565 2.89 -12.94 33.37
N ALA A 566 2.38 -12.18 32.41
CA ALA A 566 1.57 -12.70 31.30
C ALA A 566 2.47 -13.07 30.11
N ASN A 567 2.17 -14.19 29.44
CA ASN A 567 2.94 -14.72 28.29
C ASN A 567 4.47 -14.72 28.54
N PRO A 568 4.94 -15.33 29.65
CA PRO A 568 6.34 -15.26 30.04
C PRO A 568 7.27 -15.91 28.99
N ALA A 569 8.46 -15.32 28.85
CA ALA A 569 9.59 -15.98 28.19
C ALA A 569 10.05 -17.22 28.99
N GLU A 570 10.90 -18.06 28.39
CA GLU A 570 11.33 -19.33 29.01
C GLU A 570 12.12 -19.18 30.32
N GLN A 571 12.65 -17.98 30.59
CA GLN A 571 13.28 -17.59 31.85
C GLN A 571 12.74 -16.22 32.27
N ILE A 572 12.20 -16.14 33.48
CA ILE A 572 11.66 -14.90 34.05
C ILE A 572 12.35 -14.58 35.37
N VAL A 573 12.78 -13.32 35.49
CA VAL A 573 13.29 -12.74 36.72
C VAL A 573 12.22 -11.81 37.29
N HIS A 574 11.90 -11.97 38.57
CA HIS A 574 11.08 -11.04 39.34
C HIS A 574 11.87 -10.51 40.53
N TYR A 575 11.82 -9.20 40.78
CA TYR A 575 12.50 -8.55 41.89
C TYR A 575 11.50 -8.12 42.95
N VAL A 576 11.79 -8.44 44.21
CA VAL A 576 10.95 -8.07 45.37
C VAL A 576 11.79 -7.24 46.33
N PRO A 577 11.38 -6.01 46.68
CA PRO A 577 12.03 -5.23 47.72
C PRO A 577 12.08 -5.98 49.07
N LEU A 578 13.22 -5.91 49.80
CA LEU A 578 13.37 -6.65 51.06
C LEU A 578 12.46 -6.12 52.19
N ASP A 579 12.04 -4.86 52.14
CA ASP A 579 11.09 -4.25 53.09
C ASP A 579 9.66 -4.79 52.92
N GLU A 580 9.36 -5.46 51.80
CA GLU A 580 8.10 -6.17 51.59
C GLU A 580 8.10 -7.58 52.21
N LEU A 581 9.24 -8.08 52.68
CA LEU A 581 9.44 -9.45 53.16
C LEU A 581 9.74 -9.51 54.67
N ASP A 582 9.20 -10.52 55.34
CA ASP A 582 9.50 -10.74 56.75
C ASP A 582 10.93 -11.28 56.93
N VAL A 583 11.68 -10.68 57.86
CA VAL A 583 13.05 -11.10 58.21
C VAL A 583 13.01 -12.49 58.84
N GLY A 584 13.78 -13.42 58.25
CA GLY A 584 13.83 -14.82 58.67
C GLY A 584 13.98 -15.77 57.48
N LEU A 585 13.78 -17.07 57.72
CA LEU A 585 13.73 -18.05 56.64
C LEU A 585 12.39 -17.93 55.91
N ALA A 586 12.41 -17.60 54.63
CA ALA A 586 11.21 -17.50 53.79
C ALA A 586 11.20 -18.59 52.72
N THR A 587 10.01 -19.10 52.40
CA THR A 587 9.77 -20.03 51.29
C THR A 587 9.06 -19.28 50.17
N PHE A 588 9.62 -19.35 48.96
CA PHE A 588 9.05 -18.75 47.75
C PHE A 588 8.49 -19.85 46.87
N TYR A 589 7.36 -19.57 46.23
CA TYR A 589 6.71 -20.48 45.29
C TYR A 589 6.53 -19.83 43.93
N ALA A 590 6.53 -20.64 42.87
CA ALA A 590 6.15 -20.23 41.53
C ALA A 590 5.20 -21.28 40.93
N GLN A 591 4.14 -20.80 40.28
CA GLN A 591 3.20 -21.64 39.54
C GLN A 591 2.85 -21.00 38.20
N ALA A 592 3.02 -21.78 37.12
CA ALA A 592 2.65 -21.40 35.77
C ALA A 592 1.25 -21.94 35.45
N THR A 593 0.50 -21.21 34.63
CA THR A 593 -0.80 -21.62 34.09
C THR A 593 -0.76 -21.53 32.56
N ASP A 594 -1.21 -22.58 31.88
CA ASP A 594 -1.34 -22.61 30.43
C ASP A 594 -2.60 -21.87 29.94
N ASP A 595 -2.76 -21.80 28.62
CA ASP A 595 -3.89 -21.17 27.93
C ASP A 595 -5.23 -21.92 28.10
N ARG A 596 -5.22 -23.10 28.74
CA ARG A 596 -6.36 -23.96 29.04
C ARG A 596 -6.63 -24.12 30.54
N GLY A 597 -5.93 -23.35 31.37
CA GLY A 597 -6.09 -23.32 32.83
C GLY A 597 -5.38 -24.46 33.58
N GLY A 598 -4.60 -25.31 32.90
CA GLY A 598 -3.73 -26.29 33.52
C GLY A 598 -2.58 -25.61 34.25
N LYS A 599 -2.27 -26.10 35.44
CA LYS A 599 -1.30 -25.49 36.36
C LYS A 599 -0.07 -26.37 36.51
N SER A 600 1.11 -25.76 36.46
CA SER A 600 2.35 -26.47 36.72
C SER A 600 2.39 -27.05 38.12
N ALA A 601 3.24 -28.07 38.29
CA ALA A 601 3.77 -28.35 39.62
C ALA A 601 4.37 -27.08 40.22
N VAL A 602 4.22 -26.93 41.53
CA VAL A 602 4.75 -25.77 42.24
C VAL A 602 6.25 -25.91 42.34
N ALA A 603 6.99 -24.99 41.73
CA ALA A 603 8.41 -24.83 41.99
C ALA A 603 8.57 -24.00 43.27
N TYR A 604 9.57 -24.33 44.08
CA TYR A 604 9.83 -23.60 45.32
C TYR A 604 11.32 -23.50 45.59
N ASP A 605 11.69 -22.49 46.35
CA ASP A 605 13.03 -22.33 46.91
C ASP A 605 12.93 -21.64 48.28
N THR A 606 13.90 -21.88 49.14
CA THR A 606 13.97 -21.24 50.46
C THR A 606 15.20 -20.37 50.58
N GLN A 607 15.02 -19.16 51.10
CA GLN A 607 16.11 -18.22 51.28
C GLN A 607 15.97 -17.47 52.60
N VAL A 608 17.12 -17.16 53.22
CA VAL A 608 17.13 -16.33 54.42
C VAL A 608 16.98 -14.87 53.99
N VAL A 609 15.90 -14.23 54.42
CA VAL A 609 15.72 -12.78 54.35
C VAL A 609 16.44 -12.17 55.55
N ALA A 610 17.60 -11.58 55.30
CA ALA A 610 18.37 -10.82 56.27
C ALA A 610 17.77 -9.41 56.36
N GLY A 611 17.55 -8.94 57.58
CA GLY A 611 17.27 -7.52 57.81
C GLY A 611 18.55 -6.69 57.65
N ASP A 612 18.38 -5.42 57.32
CA ASP A 612 19.48 -4.46 57.48
C ASP A 612 19.84 -4.39 58.97
N GLY A 613 21.10 -4.63 59.31
CA GLY A 613 21.57 -4.45 60.68
C GLY A 613 21.35 -3.01 61.16
N PRO A 614 21.28 -2.76 62.47
CA PRO A 614 21.00 -1.42 63.00
C PRO A 614 22.03 -0.41 62.49
N VAL A 615 21.55 0.73 61.99
CA VAL A 615 22.41 1.80 61.48
C VAL A 615 22.64 2.84 62.57
N LEU A 616 23.90 3.19 62.79
CA LEU A 616 24.33 4.16 63.79
C LEU A 616 24.16 5.58 63.22
N LEU A 617 23.04 6.24 63.54
CA LEU A 617 22.66 7.51 62.92
C LEU A 617 23.51 8.70 63.41
N LEU A 618 23.94 8.69 64.68
CA LEU A 618 24.76 9.76 65.26
C LEU A 618 25.56 9.30 66.50
N LEU A 619 26.86 9.59 66.52
CA LEU A 619 27.74 9.41 67.68
C LEU A 619 28.16 10.80 68.19
N GLU A 620 27.60 11.26 69.32
CA GLU A 620 28.01 12.54 69.90
C GLU A 620 29.07 12.34 70.99
N ALA A 621 30.18 13.06 70.86
CA ALA A 621 31.19 13.18 71.91
C ALA A 621 30.97 14.48 72.68
N GLY A 622 30.67 14.37 73.98
CA GLY A 622 30.63 15.51 74.90
C GLY A 622 31.75 15.43 75.93
N PRO A 623 32.39 16.55 76.36
CA PRO A 623 32.23 17.95 75.91
C PRO A 623 33.22 18.38 74.81
N ARG A 624 32.92 19.48 74.08
CA ARG A 624 33.73 20.01 72.96
C ARG A 624 35.14 20.55 73.32
N PHE A 625 35.47 20.63 74.61
CA PHE A 625 36.81 20.97 75.11
C PHE A 625 37.13 20.10 76.33
N VAL A 626 38.29 19.42 76.29
CA VAL A 626 38.78 18.53 77.36
C VAL A 626 40.00 19.18 78.01
N GLN A 627 40.01 19.34 79.34
CA GLN A 627 41.24 19.58 80.10
C GLN A 627 41.64 18.28 80.81
N GLN A 628 42.93 17.95 80.85
CA GLN A 628 43.39 16.83 81.68
C GLN A 628 43.03 17.14 83.15
N PRO A 629 42.37 16.20 83.87
CA PRO A 629 42.35 14.76 83.63
C PRO A 629 40.97 14.18 83.22
N ASP A 630 40.10 14.95 82.56
CA ASP A 630 38.71 14.51 82.33
C ASP A 630 38.54 13.46 81.21
N ASP A 631 37.71 12.44 81.46
CA ASP A 631 37.34 11.39 80.50
C ASP A 631 36.28 11.88 79.48
N ILE A 632 36.44 11.51 78.20
CA ILE A 632 35.42 11.72 77.17
C ILE A 632 34.38 10.61 77.26
N ARG A 633 33.09 10.96 77.36
CA ARG A 633 31.98 10.00 77.24
C ARG A 633 31.34 10.12 75.85
N LEU A 634 31.28 9.00 75.15
CA LEU A 634 30.53 8.84 73.91
C LEU A 634 29.12 8.36 74.27
N GLN A 635 28.08 9.06 73.82
CA GLN A 635 26.69 8.60 73.94
C GLN A 635 26.06 8.48 72.56
N THR A 636 25.35 7.37 72.34
CA THR A 636 24.55 7.10 71.14
C THR A 636 23.16 7.68 71.34
N ALA A 637 22.72 8.58 70.46
CA ALA A 637 21.44 9.29 70.63
C ALA A 637 20.25 8.59 69.93
N ALA A 638 20.48 7.77 68.90
CA ALA A 638 19.45 6.96 68.25
C ALA A 638 20.07 5.76 67.53
N LEU A 639 19.55 4.57 67.80
CA LEU A 639 19.68 3.39 66.95
C LEU A 639 18.31 3.19 66.32
N GLU A 640 18.26 3.19 64.99
CA GLU A 640 17.06 2.79 64.26
C GLU A 640 17.37 1.50 63.51
N ASP A 641 16.45 0.54 63.65
CA ASP A 641 16.30 -0.61 62.78
C ASP A 641 14.91 -0.41 62.16
N SER A 642 14.87 -0.25 60.84
CA SER A 642 13.63 0.03 60.10
C SER A 642 12.62 -1.10 60.21
N ASN A 643 13.06 -2.31 60.64
CA ASN A 643 12.27 -3.53 60.60
C ASN A 643 11.93 -4.07 62.00
N ARG A 644 12.59 -3.65 63.10
CA ARG A 644 12.26 -4.03 64.50
C ARG A 644 12.68 -3.00 65.56
N PRO A 645 12.12 -3.05 66.80
CA PRO A 645 12.67 -2.32 67.94
C PRO A 645 14.07 -2.84 68.28
N VAL A 646 15.04 -1.93 68.39
CA VAL A 646 16.42 -2.24 68.78
C VAL A 646 16.44 -2.72 70.24
N ALA A 647 17.02 -3.89 70.49
CA ALA A 647 17.05 -4.54 71.82
C ALA A 647 18.02 -3.90 72.81
#